data_AF-A0A953NX97-F1
#
_entry.id   AF-A0A953NX97-F1
#
_cell.length_a   1.000
_cell.length_b   1.000
_cell.length_c   1.000
_cell.angle_alpha   90.00
_cell.angle_beta   90.00
_cell.angle_gamma   90.00
#
_symmetry.space_group_name_H-M   'P 1'
#
loop_
_entity.id
_entity.type
_entity.pdbx_description
1 polymer ?
#
loop_
_entity_poly.entity_id
_entity_poly.type
_entity_poly.pdbx_seq_one_letter_code
_entity_poly.pdbx_strand_id
1 'polypeptide(L)'
;MARIRGFRILLLGSMFGLLCQTPAHGGTVTGQIQMTTSGRGVSNGTLTFTLTQAAVVSGSASIATSPVNCFTDAVGKVVGLPNPLSAPAVSTSPGAGLPAGTYLVRYTWANSSGETVASPPTVITTTSAGSLGLQVPANPPANATQWKIYIGTSTLAETLQSTQNAPFSNYATQLTSLLGGSALPIANNSACSLRFNDELQPSFTGYTVTLTTGSGATVPGFPQKWYLAGGALGTVDVSSGTPLYQGAVVYPQAIVTTPPANAMQSISGPLNMNGFAIINASISACDVDATSFSGSDIVAQIITAMNSAACALNGGRIRIPPNPLGGCWVATTQLLIPNSGGTTPTQKTFILQGSGAGGLSEGHGPSTPPNGGTCIDMRFNAGTCGKICTFGQGKLVVLDIAWRDAGTDGTPFVYTTNTGIQFYRNQFYGNCAIGTLQDAFILGGNLTTNTGTATDPYQGYDSNIDSNTFDCVRRAALFQTFANAIHFTNNHIFIASGNASGGAIELNPPASVINGNFITNNLIELGGSNPGYKYGINLVQNSQYNTITGNACYDKSAASLACVNVASGAGNFGNTIVVANPDSTLPSITGQTSEVGLGAVNNACAVHSITTGNAARCLLQFDSSNFTKLDPDSSGAWLPAITGIGFAPIANVGLLVRPNTILTGISQNGIESAPVCSSAATGECNAVVARADTQAASFTVPSSNAFRVLDGIKGSGSTITKHVGLEIDNLTVGATNYAIETQGATNPIKLAGPLQLVETTAPSAVSGSEVCYAESTSHALFCSFNGGAFARVGPTLLNQQNNLTPVVGNSADQVFFTYTVPAGTVPSGKSVRVTFTWKHSTGTAAITYKFFCGGTVISNYGSFTDANSSRYSGQITIVNLGTTISKSDQFITRTDNTGAATLASGPTYATGLVCDLSSGGGGKALAVLFNVANTDQVTPEMFNVELAP
;
A
#
# COMPACT_ATOMS: atom_id res chain seq x y z
N MET A 1 37.51 -42.88 -101.61
CA MET A 1 36.15 -43.03 -101.01
C MET A 1 36.33 -43.13 -99.50
N ALA A 2 36.07 -42.05 -98.75
CA ALA A 2 34.86 -41.88 -97.91
C ALA A 2 34.85 -42.85 -96.69
N ARG A 3 34.65 -42.49 -95.41
CA ARG A 3 34.18 -41.27 -94.71
C ARG A 3 34.47 -41.47 -93.19
N ILE A 4 34.95 -40.41 -92.54
CA ILE A 4 34.48 -39.76 -91.29
C ILE A 4 33.95 -40.61 -90.10
N ARG A 5 34.46 -40.24 -88.90
CA ARG A 5 33.95 -40.34 -87.49
C ARG A 5 34.71 -41.39 -86.66
N GLY A 6 35.22 -41.13 -85.46
CA GLY A 6 35.06 -40.00 -84.56
C GLY A 6 36.09 -40.01 -83.41
N PHE A 7 36.29 -38.80 -82.90
CA PHE A 7 37.19 -38.35 -81.85
C PHE A 7 36.62 -38.70 -80.45
N ARG A 8 37.51 -38.95 -79.47
CA ARG A 8 37.39 -38.86 -77.99
C ARG A 8 37.53 -40.19 -77.22
N ILE A 9 38.69 -40.34 -76.55
CA ILE A 9 38.89 -40.55 -75.10
C ILE A 9 40.38 -40.91 -74.93
N LEU A 10 41.22 -39.88 -74.86
CA LEU A 10 42.61 -39.97 -74.44
C LEU A 10 42.91 -38.71 -73.61
N LEU A 11 42.41 -38.69 -72.37
CA LEU A 11 42.80 -37.72 -71.34
C LEU A 11 42.45 -38.30 -69.95
N LEU A 12 43.17 -39.34 -69.54
CA LEU A 12 43.05 -39.93 -68.20
C LEU A 12 44.43 -40.16 -67.54
N GLY A 13 45.40 -39.28 -67.82
CA GLY A 13 46.79 -39.42 -67.36
C GLY A 13 47.45 -38.15 -66.79
N SER A 14 46.71 -37.06 -66.55
CA SER A 14 47.31 -35.77 -66.16
C SER A 14 46.43 -34.86 -65.28
N MET A 15 45.55 -35.44 -64.45
CA MET A 15 44.66 -34.67 -63.55
C MET A 15 44.67 -35.16 -62.09
N PHE A 16 45.83 -35.59 -61.58
CA PHE A 16 46.05 -35.94 -60.16
C PHE A 16 47.28 -35.24 -59.55
N GLY A 17 47.58 -34.03 -60.02
CA GLY A 17 48.80 -33.32 -59.65
C GLY A 17 48.61 -31.82 -59.53
N LEU A 18 47.56 -31.37 -58.84
CA LEU A 18 47.43 -29.98 -58.39
C LEU A 18 46.48 -29.88 -57.16
N LEU A 19 46.64 -30.78 -56.19
CA LEU A 19 46.23 -30.45 -54.82
C LEU A 19 47.28 -29.46 -54.32
N CYS A 20 46.91 -28.19 -54.31
CA CYS A 20 47.64 -27.13 -53.62
C CYS A 20 47.82 -27.60 -52.17
N GLN A 21 48.99 -28.19 -51.85
CA GLN A 21 49.40 -28.42 -50.48
C GLN A 21 49.59 -27.04 -49.87
N THR A 22 48.53 -26.47 -49.29
CA THR A 22 48.69 -25.42 -48.30
C THR A 22 49.64 -25.99 -47.25
N PRO A 23 50.78 -25.34 -46.94
CA PRO A 23 51.64 -25.79 -45.87
C PRO A 23 50.79 -25.77 -44.61
N ALA A 24 50.31 -26.94 -44.21
CA ALA A 24 49.51 -27.07 -43.02
C ALA A 24 50.50 -26.77 -41.90
N HIS A 25 50.38 -25.58 -41.30
CA HIS A 25 51.31 -25.07 -40.29
C HIS A 25 51.42 -26.08 -39.14
N GLY A 26 52.65 -26.42 -38.76
CA GLY A 26 52.95 -27.12 -37.51
C GLY A 26 53.19 -26.11 -36.39
N GLY A 27 53.14 -26.57 -35.15
CA GLY A 27 53.53 -25.79 -33.98
C GLY A 27 54.93 -25.19 -34.09
N THR A 28 55.17 -24.11 -33.36
CA THR A 28 56.45 -23.38 -33.37
C THR A 28 57.29 -23.75 -32.16
N VAL A 29 58.55 -24.13 -32.37
CA VAL A 29 59.52 -24.36 -31.30
C VAL A 29 60.34 -23.10 -31.08
N THR A 30 60.37 -22.61 -29.84
CA THR A 30 61.12 -21.43 -29.41
C THR A 30 61.98 -21.78 -28.19
N GLY A 31 62.62 -20.78 -27.57
CA GLY A 31 63.45 -20.97 -26.38
C GLY A 31 64.94 -20.98 -26.68
N GLN A 32 65.75 -21.12 -25.63
CA GLN A 32 67.21 -21.15 -25.70
C GLN A 32 67.73 -22.49 -25.16
N ILE A 33 68.61 -23.16 -25.91
CA ILE A 33 69.27 -24.38 -25.46
C ILE A 33 70.65 -24.02 -24.94
N GLN A 34 70.87 -24.29 -23.65
CA GLN A 34 72.13 -24.01 -22.96
C GLN A 34 72.90 -25.30 -22.67
N MET A 35 74.24 -25.22 -22.72
CA MET A 35 75.10 -26.30 -22.25
C MET A 35 75.24 -26.25 -20.72
N THR A 36 74.95 -27.35 -20.05
CA THR A 36 74.99 -27.49 -18.58
C THR A 36 76.32 -27.07 -17.96
N THR A 37 77.44 -27.27 -18.65
CA THR A 37 78.79 -26.97 -18.13
C THR A 37 79.18 -25.49 -18.23
N SER A 38 78.48 -24.68 -19.03
CA SER A 38 78.89 -23.28 -19.27
C SER A 38 77.78 -22.25 -19.07
N GLY A 39 76.51 -22.67 -19.02
CA GLY A 39 75.35 -21.77 -19.04
C GLY A 39 75.23 -20.95 -20.33
N ARG A 40 76.13 -21.15 -21.30
CA ARG A 40 76.11 -20.50 -22.60
C ARG A 40 75.25 -21.31 -23.56
N GLY A 41 74.54 -20.62 -24.43
CA GLY A 41 73.75 -21.26 -25.48
C GLY A 41 74.63 -22.03 -26.48
N VAL A 42 74.08 -23.09 -27.09
CA VAL A 42 74.75 -23.78 -28.20
C VAL A 42 74.71 -22.87 -29.42
N SER A 43 75.82 -22.22 -29.75
CA SER A 43 75.88 -21.23 -30.85
C SER A 43 75.85 -21.90 -32.23
N ASN A 44 74.96 -21.42 -33.10
CA ASN A 44 74.85 -21.83 -34.51
C ASN A 44 74.77 -23.35 -34.72
N GLY A 45 74.08 -24.06 -33.82
CA GLY A 45 73.89 -25.50 -33.87
C GLY A 45 72.73 -25.92 -34.78
N THR A 46 72.66 -27.22 -35.07
CA THR A 46 71.57 -27.83 -35.84
C THR A 46 70.81 -28.82 -34.96
N LEU A 47 69.50 -28.62 -34.83
CA LEU A 47 68.54 -29.54 -34.24
C LEU A 47 67.87 -30.37 -35.33
N THR A 48 68.03 -31.69 -35.29
CA THR A 48 67.34 -32.59 -36.23
C THR A 48 66.28 -33.37 -35.48
N PHE A 49 65.01 -33.15 -35.83
CA PHE A 49 63.85 -33.83 -35.27
C PHE A 49 63.48 -35.02 -36.15
N THR A 50 63.75 -36.24 -35.66
CA THR A 50 63.37 -37.49 -36.33
C THR A 50 62.20 -38.12 -35.59
N LEU A 51 61.10 -38.45 -36.28
CA LEU A 51 59.98 -39.14 -35.64
C LEU A 51 60.45 -40.51 -35.16
N THR A 52 60.05 -40.88 -33.95
CA THR A 52 60.36 -42.20 -33.37
C THR A 52 59.69 -43.36 -34.11
N GLN A 53 58.62 -43.06 -34.86
CA GLN A 53 57.91 -43.96 -35.75
C GLN A 53 57.17 -43.16 -36.83
N ALA A 54 56.77 -43.79 -37.93
CA ALA A 54 55.92 -43.14 -38.92
C ALA A 54 54.58 -42.72 -38.28
N ALA A 55 54.12 -41.51 -38.61
CA ALA A 55 52.85 -40.97 -38.10
C ALA A 55 52.09 -40.20 -39.17
N VAL A 56 50.76 -40.16 -39.02
CA VAL A 56 49.84 -39.32 -39.79
C VAL A 56 49.36 -38.16 -38.91
N VAL A 57 48.97 -37.05 -39.53
CA VAL A 57 48.38 -35.92 -38.79
C VAL A 57 46.91 -36.22 -38.50
N SER A 58 46.47 -36.04 -37.26
CA SER A 58 45.10 -36.30 -36.82
C SER A 58 44.10 -35.51 -37.66
N GLY A 59 43.05 -36.18 -38.14
CA GLY A 59 42.06 -35.58 -39.04
C GLY A 59 42.54 -35.39 -40.49
N SER A 60 43.75 -35.83 -40.83
CA SER A 60 44.26 -35.83 -42.20
C SER A 60 44.84 -37.20 -42.60
N ALA A 61 44.99 -37.42 -43.90
CA ALA A 61 45.71 -38.59 -44.43
C ALA A 61 47.19 -38.27 -44.76
N SER A 62 47.71 -37.11 -44.34
CA SER A 62 49.08 -36.70 -44.66
C SER A 62 50.08 -37.33 -43.71
N ILE A 63 51.13 -37.96 -44.26
CA ILE A 63 52.28 -38.45 -43.51
C ILE A 63 53.03 -37.24 -42.93
N ALA A 64 53.32 -37.26 -41.63
CA ALA A 64 54.08 -36.22 -40.97
C ALA A 64 55.54 -36.23 -41.45
N THR A 65 56.06 -35.05 -41.83
CA THR A 65 57.41 -34.91 -42.38
C THR A 65 58.48 -35.24 -41.34
N SER A 66 59.47 -36.04 -41.72
CA SER A 66 60.65 -36.34 -40.91
C SER A 66 61.84 -36.74 -41.81
N PRO A 67 63.07 -36.25 -41.56
CA PRO A 67 63.48 -35.35 -40.48
C PRO A 67 63.06 -33.88 -40.70
N VAL A 68 62.92 -33.12 -39.61
CA VAL A 68 62.76 -31.65 -39.64
C VAL A 68 63.99 -31.00 -39.00
N ASN A 69 64.61 -30.04 -39.71
CA ASN A 69 65.78 -29.33 -39.20
C ASN A 69 65.41 -27.96 -38.68
N CYS A 70 65.83 -27.67 -37.46
CA CYS A 70 65.87 -26.34 -36.88
C CYS A 70 67.29 -26.03 -36.45
N PHE A 71 67.52 -24.79 -36.02
CA PHE A 71 68.86 -24.30 -35.74
C PHE A 71 68.85 -23.51 -34.45
N THR A 72 70.03 -23.20 -33.94
CA THR A 72 70.19 -22.17 -32.93
C THR A 72 70.89 -20.95 -33.49
N ASP A 73 70.57 -19.76 -32.99
CA ASP A 73 71.28 -18.55 -33.34
C ASP A 73 72.65 -18.45 -32.63
N ALA A 74 73.31 -17.29 -32.74
CA ALA A 74 74.62 -17.08 -32.14
C ALA A 74 74.62 -17.18 -30.61
N VAL A 75 73.47 -16.99 -29.95
CA VAL A 75 73.31 -17.05 -28.49
C VAL A 75 72.57 -18.32 -28.03
N GLY A 76 72.20 -19.22 -28.93
CA GLY A 76 71.55 -20.50 -28.61
C GLY A 76 70.02 -20.51 -28.67
N LYS A 77 69.38 -19.45 -29.19
CA LYS A 77 67.92 -19.44 -29.37
C LYS A 77 67.50 -20.28 -30.57
N VAL A 78 66.44 -21.06 -30.43
CA VAL A 78 65.91 -21.91 -31.51
C VAL A 78 65.29 -21.05 -32.62
N VAL A 79 65.70 -21.31 -33.86
CA VAL A 79 65.30 -20.58 -35.08
C VAL A 79 65.10 -21.56 -36.26
N GLY A 80 64.37 -21.13 -37.28
CA GLY A 80 63.98 -21.95 -38.44
C GLY A 80 65.04 -22.05 -39.55
N LEU A 81 65.93 -21.07 -39.65
CA LEU A 81 67.01 -20.98 -40.64
C LEU A 81 68.36 -20.77 -39.93
N PRO A 82 69.45 -21.36 -40.41
CA PRO A 82 70.77 -21.17 -39.83
C PRO A 82 71.31 -19.78 -40.20
N ASN A 83 72.02 -19.16 -39.26
CA ASN A 83 72.75 -17.93 -39.58
C ASN A 83 73.83 -18.22 -40.62
N PRO A 84 73.98 -17.38 -41.66
CA PRO A 84 75.08 -17.50 -42.60
C PRO A 84 76.43 -17.26 -41.90
N LEU A 85 77.31 -18.27 -41.94
CA LEU A 85 78.61 -18.23 -41.24
C LEU A 85 79.78 -17.80 -42.14
N SER A 86 79.60 -17.83 -43.45
CA SER A 86 80.61 -17.40 -44.43
C SER A 86 80.25 -16.06 -45.06
N ALA A 87 81.27 -15.23 -45.30
CA ALA A 87 81.10 -13.98 -46.04
C ALA A 87 80.74 -14.26 -47.52
N PRO A 88 80.03 -13.35 -48.21
CA PRO A 88 79.66 -13.53 -49.62
C PRO A 88 80.90 -13.47 -50.53
N ALA A 89 80.95 -14.31 -51.55
CA ALA A 89 81.95 -14.21 -52.60
C ALA A 89 81.57 -13.08 -53.57
N VAL A 90 82.37 -12.01 -53.61
CA VAL A 90 82.11 -10.80 -54.40
C VAL A 90 83.16 -10.69 -55.52
N SER A 91 82.70 -10.37 -56.72
CA SER A 91 83.51 -10.05 -57.90
C SER A 91 83.28 -8.59 -58.30
N THR A 92 84.32 -7.94 -58.84
CA THR A 92 84.24 -6.58 -59.38
C THR A 92 84.44 -6.58 -60.89
N SER A 93 83.72 -5.72 -61.59
CA SER A 93 83.94 -5.42 -63.00
C SER A 93 84.03 -3.91 -63.21
N PRO A 94 85.15 -3.37 -63.75
CA PRO A 94 85.27 -1.94 -64.06
C PRO A 94 84.27 -1.49 -65.14
N GLY A 95 83.67 -0.30 -65.02
CA GLY A 95 82.69 0.21 -65.99
C GLY A 95 81.82 1.36 -65.46
N ALA A 96 80.74 1.70 -66.17
CA ALA A 96 79.75 2.64 -65.65
C ALA A 96 78.94 1.97 -64.53
N GLY A 97 78.83 2.62 -63.37
CA GLY A 97 78.03 2.09 -62.26
C GLY A 97 78.34 2.71 -60.90
N LEU A 98 78.44 1.88 -59.87
CA LEU A 98 78.81 2.28 -58.51
C LEU A 98 80.10 3.11 -58.52
N PRO A 99 80.15 4.27 -57.82
CA PRO A 99 81.37 5.07 -57.71
C PRO A 99 82.55 4.30 -57.11
N ALA A 100 83.77 4.74 -57.39
CA ALA A 100 84.95 4.24 -56.69
C ALA A 100 84.79 4.46 -55.17
N GLY A 101 85.00 3.41 -54.40
CA GLY A 101 84.75 3.43 -52.96
C GLY A 101 84.89 2.05 -52.32
N THR A 102 84.81 2.04 -51.00
CA THR A 102 84.78 0.81 -50.20
C THR A 102 83.33 0.42 -49.92
N TYR A 103 82.98 -0.79 -50.30
CA TYR A 103 81.66 -1.37 -50.10
C TYR A 103 81.74 -2.56 -49.14
N LEU A 104 80.77 -2.65 -48.26
CA LEU A 104 80.53 -3.79 -47.39
C LEU A 104 79.33 -4.55 -47.92
N VAL A 105 79.52 -5.86 -48.13
CA VAL A 105 78.51 -6.73 -48.72
C VAL A 105 78.18 -7.86 -47.74
N ARG A 106 76.89 -8.05 -47.49
CA ARG A 106 76.36 -9.14 -46.66
C ARG A 106 75.15 -9.78 -47.31
N TYR A 107 74.80 -10.97 -46.84
CA TYR A 107 73.54 -11.61 -47.20
C TYR A 107 72.84 -12.22 -45.99
N THR A 108 71.54 -12.44 -46.11
CA THR A 108 70.70 -13.18 -45.15
C THR A 108 69.94 -14.26 -45.90
N TRP A 109 69.48 -15.28 -45.16
CA TRP A 109 68.48 -16.23 -45.64
C TRP A 109 67.11 -15.82 -45.11
N ALA A 110 66.07 -15.98 -45.92
CA ALA A 110 64.70 -15.74 -45.49
C ALA A 110 63.75 -16.81 -46.02
N ASN A 111 62.64 -16.98 -45.32
CA ASN A 111 61.48 -17.72 -45.78
C ASN A 111 60.20 -17.07 -45.26
N SER A 112 59.04 -17.72 -45.44
CA SER A 112 57.75 -17.20 -44.97
C SER A 112 57.67 -17.03 -43.44
N SER A 113 58.57 -17.66 -42.68
CA SER A 113 58.58 -17.60 -41.21
C SER A 113 59.48 -16.51 -40.63
N GLY A 114 60.36 -15.91 -41.45
CA GLY A 114 61.30 -14.88 -41.01
C GLY A 114 62.62 -14.88 -41.78
N GLU A 115 63.59 -14.16 -41.24
CA GLU A 115 64.88 -13.84 -41.83
C GLU A 115 66.00 -14.02 -40.80
N THR A 116 67.18 -14.46 -41.27
CA THR A 116 68.36 -14.66 -40.43
C THR A 116 69.06 -13.34 -40.11
N VAL A 117 69.99 -13.35 -39.14
CA VAL A 117 71.02 -12.29 -39.09
C VAL A 117 71.88 -12.33 -40.35
N ALA A 118 72.55 -11.22 -40.63
CA ALA A 118 73.41 -11.12 -41.79
C ALA A 118 74.75 -11.85 -41.64
N SER A 119 75.28 -12.31 -42.77
CA SER A 119 76.59 -12.96 -42.86
C SER A 119 77.70 -12.03 -42.36
N PRO A 120 78.90 -12.56 -42.05
CA PRO A 120 80.10 -11.74 -41.99
C PRO A 120 80.24 -10.88 -43.27
N PRO A 121 80.79 -9.65 -43.18
CA PRO A 121 80.88 -8.77 -44.32
C PRO A 121 82.04 -9.16 -45.23
N THR A 122 81.85 -9.03 -46.54
CA THR A 122 82.95 -8.92 -47.48
C THR A 122 83.20 -7.43 -47.72
N VAL A 123 84.41 -6.96 -47.42
CA VAL A 123 84.84 -5.59 -47.68
C VAL A 123 85.57 -5.57 -49.02
N ILE A 124 85.10 -4.75 -49.96
CA ILE A 124 85.70 -4.64 -51.28
C ILE A 124 85.90 -3.18 -51.66
N THR A 125 87.11 -2.83 -52.09
CA THR A 125 87.44 -1.49 -52.55
C THR A 125 87.51 -1.49 -54.07
N THR A 126 86.72 -0.61 -54.68
CA THR A 126 86.75 -0.35 -56.12
C THR A 126 87.57 0.91 -56.36
N THR A 127 88.61 0.82 -57.19
CA THR A 127 89.51 1.95 -57.51
C THR A 127 89.04 2.79 -58.70
N SER A 128 88.01 2.33 -59.40
CA SER A 128 87.32 3.02 -60.48
C SER A 128 85.82 2.70 -60.40
N ALA A 129 84.98 3.46 -61.08
CA ALA A 129 83.56 3.14 -61.16
C ALA A 129 83.37 1.73 -61.77
N GLY A 130 82.35 1.01 -61.32
CA GLY A 130 82.11 -0.36 -61.77
C GLY A 130 80.90 -1.02 -61.13
N SER A 131 80.92 -2.35 -61.07
CA SER A 131 79.81 -3.14 -60.54
C SER A 131 80.28 -4.26 -59.61
N LEU A 132 79.41 -4.65 -58.68
CA LEU A 132 79.61 -5.79 -57.77
C LEU A 132 78.74 -6.97 -58.20
N GLY A 133 79.34 -8.13 -58.46
CA GLY A 133 78.63 -9.39 -58.68
C GLY A 133 78.80 -10.32 -57.47
N LEU A 134 77.72 -10.93 -56.98
CA LEU A 134 77.77 -11.86 -55.84
C LEU A 134 77.46 -13.29 -56.31
N GLN A 135 78.30 -14.24 -55.91
CA GLN A 135 78.01 -15.66 -56.11
C GLN A 135 77.14 -16.18 -54.96
N VAL A 136 76.17 -17.05 -55.30
CA VAL A 136 75.36 -17.74 -54.28
C VAL A 136 76.29 -18.57 -53.40
N PRO A 137 76.21 -18.47 -52.07
CA PRO A 137 76.99 -19.30 -51.17
C PRO A 137 76.79 -20.80 -51.46
N ALA A 138 77.87 -21.58 -51.34
CA ALA A 138 77.77 -23.03 -51.44
C ALA A 138 76.87 -23.58 -50.32
N ASN A 139 75.96 -24.50 -50.67
CA ASN A 139 75.00 -25.14 -49.76
C ASN A 139 73.99 -24.16 -49.11
N PRO A 140 73.10 -23.53 -49.88
CA PRO A 140 71.98 -22.77 -49.31
C PRO A 140 71.13 -23.65 -48.38
N PRO A 141 70.59 -23.13 -47.26
CA PRO A 141 69.72 -23.89 -46.38
C PRO A 141 68.49 -24.39 -47.14
N ALA A 142 68.15 -25.68 -46.98
CA ALA A 142 67.07 -26.32 -47.73
C ALA A 142 65.70 -25.63 -47.57
N ASN A 143 65.46 -24.98 -46.42
CA ASN A 143 64.20 -24.30 -46.09
C ASN A 143 64.22 -22.78 -46.38
N ALA A 144 65.32 -22.25 -46.91
CA ALA A 144 65.38 -20.86 -47.34
C ALA A 144 64.67 -20.72 -48.69
N THR A 145 63.68 -19.83 -48.77
CA THR A 145 62.99 -19.52 -50.04
C THR A 145 63.52 -18.23 -50.66
N GLN A 146 64.27 -17.44 -49.90
CA GLN A 146 64.86 -16.17 -50.28
C GLN A 146 66.30 -16.06 -49.79
N TRP A 147 67.16 -15.44 -50.59
CA TRP A 147 68.42 -14.86 -50.13
C TRP A 147 68.44 -13.37 -50.45
N LYS A 148 68.71 -12.57 -49.43
CA LYS A 148 68.61 -11.12 -49.50
C LYS A 148 70.01 -10.53 -49.38
N ILE A 149 70.28 -9.50 -50.18
CA ILE A 149 71.60 -8.95 -50.40
C ILE A 149 71.64 -7.52 -49.89
N TYR A 150 72.59 -7.25 -49.01
CA TYR A 150 72.77 -5.97 -48.35
C TYR A 150 74.12 -5.38 -48.74
N ILE A 151 74.12 -4.12 -49.15
CA ILE A 151 75.34 -3.40 -49.54
C ILE A 151 75.30 -2.02 -48.89
N GLY A 152 76.42 -1.60 -48.31
CA GLY A 152 76.60 -0.28 -47.69
C GLY A 152 78.03 0.22 -47.83
N THR A 153 78.27 1.47 -47.45
CA THR A 153 79.61 2.08 -47.39
C THR A 153 80.15 2.21 -45.97
N SER A 154 79.34 1.89 -44.96
CA SER A 154 79.74 1.87 -43.56
C SER A 154 79.23 0.60 -42.87
N THR A 155 80.00 0.12 -41.89
CA THR A 155 79.72 -1.11 -41.15
C THR A 155 78.41 -1.00 -40.38
N LEU A 156 77.56 -2.03 -40.48
CA LEU A 156 76.24 -2.13 -39.85
C LEU A 156 75.18 -1.14 -40.38
N ALA A 157 75.49 -0.40 -41.45
CA ALA A 157 74.55 0.48 -42.13
C ALA A 157 74.22 0.00 -43.56
N GLU A 158 74.59 -1.23 -43.91
CA GLU A 158 74.21 -1.84 -45.17
C GLU A 158 72.68 -1.93 -45.29
N THR A 159 72.15 -1.60 -46.46
CA THR A 159 70.71 -1.64 -46.75
C THR A 159 70.42 -2.68 -47.81
N LEU A 160 69.21 -3.24 -47.78
CA LEU A 160 68.74 -4.25 -48.73
C LEU A 160 68.80 -3.69 -50.16
N GLN A 161 69.59 -4.31 -51.01
CA GLN A 161 69.70 -3.99 -52.43
C GLN A 161 68.91 -4.95 -53.31
N SER A 162 68.79 -6.23 -52.91
CA SER A 162 68.09 -7.23 -53.71
C SER A 162 67.55 -8.38 -52.86
N THR A 163 66.43 -8.97 -53.30
CA THR A 163 65.90 -10.24 -52.81
C THR A 163 65.79 -11.18 -53.99
N GLN A 164 66.40 -12.36 -53.93
CA GLN A 164 66.16 -13.41 -54.94
C GLN A 164 65.46 -14.59 -54.30
N ASN A 165 64.53 -15.18 -55.04
CA ASN A 165 63.80 -16.38 -54.61
C ASN A 165 64.54 -17.66 -55.04
N ALA A 166 64.26 -18.77 -54.37
CA ALA A 166 64.75 -20.09 -54.78
C ALA A 166 64.09 -20.55 -56.10
N PRO A 167 64.78 -21.27 -57.00
CA PRO A 167 66.20 -21.68 -56.93
C PRO A 167 67.14 -20.47 -57.08
N PHE A 168 68.13 -20.38 -56.20
CA PHE A 168 69.00 -19.21 -56.12
C PHE A 168 69.99 -19.17 -57.30
N SER A 169 70.08 -18.01 -57.95
CA SER A 169 71.08 -17.70 -58.98
C SER A 169 72.04 -16.62 -58.51
N ASN A 170 73.25 -16.58 -59.06
CA ASN A 170 74.22 -15.51 -58.79
C ASN A 170 73.58 -14.14 -59.02
N TYR A 171 73.83 -13.19 -58.12
CA TYR A 171 73.34 -11.83 -58.29
C TYR A 171 74.26 -11.12 -59.26
N ALA A 172 73.73 -10.98 -60.48
CA ALA A 172 74.55 -10.78 -61.65
C ALA A 172 75.25 -9.43 -61.70
N THR A 173 74.76 -8.35 -61.06
CA THR A 173 75.50 -7.07 -60.93
C THR A 173 74.71 -5.97 -60.18
N GLN A 174 75.32 -5.36 -59.15
CA GLN A 174 74.92 -4.05 -58.62
C GLN A 174 75.55 -2.93 -59.47
N LEU A 175 74.77 -2.28 -60.32
CA LEU A 175 75.23 -1.22 -61.23
C LEU A 175 74.72 0.17 -60.85
N THR A 176 73.59 0.26 -60.13
CA THR A 176 73.01 1.54 -59.71
C THR A 176 73.53 1.96 -58.33
N SER A 177 73.45 3.26 -58.04
CA SER A 177 73.70 3.79 -56.70
C SER A 177 72.93 3.00 -55.64
N LEU A 178 73.53 2.83 -54.46
CA LEU A 178 72.91 2.10 -53.36
C LEU A 178 71.54 2.67 -53.02
N LEU A 179 70.53 1.79 -52.94
CA LEU A 179 69.18 2.13 -52.57
C LEU A 179 69.07 2.29 -51.04
N GLY A 180 68.21 3.20 -50.59
CA GLY A 180 67.81 3.31 -49.18
C GLY A 180 66.83 2.19 -48.77
N GLY A 181 67.22 0.93 -48.93
CA GLY A 181 66.40 -0.24 -48.57
C GLY A 181 66.30 -0.50 -47.06
N SER A 182 65.59 -1.56 -46.68
CA SER A 182 65.49 -2.00 -45.28
C SER A 182 66.87 -2.25 -44.67
N ALA A 183 67.03 -1.89 -43.39
CA ALA A 183 68.26 -2.14 -42.64
C ALA A 183 68.54 -3.64 -42.46
N LEU A 184 69.79 -3.97 -42.15
CA LEU A 184 70.21 -5.32 -41.78
C LEU A 184 69.39 -5.85 -40.58
N PRO A 185 68.92 -7.10 -40.63
CA PRO A 185 68.36 -7.77 -39.45
C PRO A 185 69.41 -7.95 -38.35
N ILE A 186 69.09 -7.46 -37.14
CA ILE A 186 69.93 -7.59 -35.94
C ILE A 186 69.67 -8.87 -35.15
N ALA A 187 68.63 -9.62 -35.50
CA ALA A 187 68.25 -10.89 -34.88
C ALA A 187 67.72 -11.86 -35.94
N ASN A 188 67.89 -13.15 -35.70
CA ASN A 188 67.27 -14.19 -36.52
C ASN A 188 65.85 -14.44 -35.97
N ASN A 189 64.84 -14.09 -36.76
CA ASN A 189 63.43 -14.25 -36.38
C ASN A 189 62.72 -15.36 -37.16
N SER A 190 63.46 -16.18 -37.91
CA SER A 190 62.88 -17.35 -38.59
C SER A 190 62.35 -18.36 -37.56
N ALA A 191 61.16 -18.90 -37.78
CA ALA A 191 60.51 -19.81 -36.85
C ALA A 191 60.84 -21.28 -37.16
N CYS A 192 61.23 -22.05 -36.14
CA CYS A 192 61.32 -23.51 -36.24
C CYS A 192 59.89 -24.08 -36.15
N SER A 193 59.38 -24.67 -37.22
CA SER A 193 58.01 -25.23 -37.25
C SER A 193 58.05 -26.73 -37.54
N LEU A 194 57.32 -27.50 -36.73
CA LEU A 194 57.13 -28.94 -36.86
C LEU A 194 55.79 -29.36 -36.23
N ARG A 195 55.31 -30.57 -36.51
CA ARG A 195 54.04 -31.07 -35.96
C ARG A 195 54.21 -31.53 -34.51
N PHE A 196 53.37 -31.06 -33.60
CA PHE A 196 53.46 -31.52 -32.22
C PHE A 196 52.86 -32.91 -32.02
N ASN A 197 53.34 -33.60 -31.00
CA ASN A 197 53.09 -35.04 -30.79
C ASN A 197 51.63 -35.34 -30.47
N ASP A 198 50.89 -34.35 -29.95
CA ASP A 198 49.44 -34.39 -29.73
C ASP A 198 48.61 -34.23 -31.02
N GLU A 199 49.23 -33.86 -32.13
CA GLU A 199 48.62 -33.87 -33.47
C GLU A 199 48.89 -35.16 -34.25
N LEU A 200 49.80 -36.01 -33.77
CA LEU A 200 50.28 -37.18 -34.50
C LEU A 200 49.53 -38.46 -34.11
N GLN A 201 49.27 -39.31 -35.11
CA GLN A 201 48.72 -40.65 -34.93
C GLN A 201 49.68 -41.72 -35.48
N PRO A 202 49.98 -42.78 -34.71
CA PRO A 202 49.39 -43.09 -33.41
C PRO A 202 49.85 -42.12 -32.32
N SER A 203 48.93 -41.84 -31.38
CA SER A 203 49.19 -41.07 -30.17
C SER A 203 50.44 -41.61 -29.47
N PHE A 204 51.26 -40.72 -28.89
CA PHE A 204 52.57 -41.02 -28.28
C PHE A 204 53.75 -41.21 -29.24
N THR A 205 53.57 -40.93 -30.54
CA THR A 205 54.74 -40.72 -31.42
C THR A 205 55.56 -39.56 -30.86
N GLY A 206 56.83 -39.78 -30.50
CA GLY A 206 57.78 -38.74 -30.04
C GLY A 206 58.83 -38.37 -31.09
N TYR A 207 59.74 -37.45 -30.76
CA TYR A 207 60.90 -37.11 -31.58
C TYR A 207 62.22 -37.61 -30.98
N THR A 208 63.05 -38.27 -31.76
CA THR A 208 64.48 -38.38 -31.49
C THR A 208 65.16 -37.12 -32.03
N VAL A 209 65.63 -36.28 -31.12
CA VAL A 209 66.27 -34.99 -31.41
C VAL A 209 67.77 -35.17 -31.31
N THR A 210 68.51 -34.86 -32.37
CA THR A 210 69.98 -34.70 -32.31
C THR A 210 70.31 -33.21 -32.31
N LEU A 211 71.39 -32.84 -31.62
CA LEU A 211 71.93 -31.48 -31.62
C LEU A 211 73.42 -31.54 -31.93
N THR A 212 73.84 -30.84 -32.98
CA THR A 212 75.26 -30.63 -33.32
C THR A 212 75.62 -29.16 -33.20
N THR A 213 76.89 -28.86 -32.88
CA THR A 213 77.44 -27.50 -32.90
C THR A 213 77.56 -26.98 -34.33
N GLY A 214 77.86 -25.68 -34.50
CA GLY A 214 78.16 -25.10 -35.82
C GLY A 214 79.39 -25.69 -36.52
N SER A 215 80.25 -26.41 -35.79
CA SER A 215 81.37 -27.19 -36.36
C SER A 215 81.01 -28.64 -36.71
N GLY A 216 79.76 -29.05 -36.49
CA GLY A 216 79.27 -30.41 -36.75
C GLY A 216 79.52 -31.43 -35.62
N ALA A 217 80.13 -31.02 -34.50
CA ALA A 217 80.34 -31.91 -33.36
C ALA A 217 79.02 -32.19 -32.63
N THR A 218 78.78 -33.43 -32.19
CA THR A 218 77.59 -33.77 -31.40
C THR A 218 77.66 -33.14 -30.01
N VAL A 219 76.57 -32.54 -29.55
CA VAL A 219 76.49 -31.95 -28.20
C VAL A 219 76.28 -33.08 -27.17
N PRO A 220 77.07 -33.13 -26.08
CA PRO A 220 76.91 -34.13 -25.04
C PRO A 220 75.47 -34.18 -24.49
N GLY A 221 74.94 -35.39 -24.33
CA GLY A 221 73.57 -35.62 -23.89
C GLY A 221 72.54 -35.70 -25.02
N PHE A 222 72.94 -35.53 -26.30
CA PHE A 222 72.12 -35.82 -27.48
C PHE A 222 72.63 -37.08 -28.20
N PRO A 223 71.74 -37.90 -28.84
CA PRO A 223 70.32 -37.64 -29.05
C PRO A 223 69.45 -37.76 -27.79
N GLN A 224 68.33 -37.03 -27.77
CA GLN A 224 67.31 -37.09 -26.71
C GLN A 224 65.95 -37.44 -27.31
N LYS A 225 65.07 -38.05 -26.51
CA LYS A 225 63.67 -38.24 -26.91
C LYS A 225 62.84 -37.07 -26.42
N TRP A 226 62.14 -36.35 -27.28
CA TRP A 226 61.29 -35.23 -26.89
C TRP A 226 59.82 -35.52 -27.19
N TYR A 227 58.94 -35.09 -26.28
CA TYR A 227 57.50 -35.02 -26.47
C TYR A 227 57.05 -33.57 -26.34
N LEU A 228 56.62 -33.00 -27.46
CA LEU A 228 56.19 -31.62 -27.65
C LEU A 228 54.66 -31.64 -27.76
N ALA A 229 53.95 -31.05 -26.80
CA ALA A 229 52.50 -30.93 -26.82
C ALA A 229 52.09 -29.45 -26.81
N GLY A 230 51.27 -29.04 -27.77
CA GLY A 230 50.83 -27.65 -27.89
C GLY A 230 49.79 -27.42 -29.00
N GLY A 231 49.43 -28.45 -29.77
CA GLY A 231 48.54 -28.34 -30.92
C GLY A 231 49.12 -27.59 -32.13
N ALA A 232 48.34 -27.59 -33.23
CA ALA A 232 48.77 -27.15 -34.56
C ALA A 232 49.21 -25.68 -34.70
N LEU A 233 48.82 -24.82 -33.75
CA LEU A 233 49.19 -23.40 -33.69
C LEU A 233 49.94 -23.07 -32.38
N GLY A 234 50.31 -24.09 -31.60
CA GLY A 234 50.99 -23.93 -30.33
C GLY A 234 52.41 -23.44 -30.48
N THR A 235 52.92 -22.83 -29.42
CA THR A 235 54.34 -22.52 -29.25
C THR A 235 54.89 -23.34 -28.09
N VAL A 236 55.97 -24.08 -28.33
CA VAL A 236 56.68 -24.84 -27.29
C VAL A 236 58.04 -24.17 -27.03
N ASP A 237 58.25 -23.74 -25.78
CA ASP A 237 59.52 -23.15 -25.34
C ASP A 237 60.44 -24.25 -24.76
N VAL A 238 61.53 -24.56 -25.47
CA VAL A 238 62.46 -25.62 -25.07
C VAL A 238 63.33 -25.29 -23.85
N SER A 239 63.28 -24.05 -23.37
CA SER A 239 63.95 -23.67 -22.11
C SER A 239 63.21 -24.17 -20.87
N SER A 240 61.97 -24.66 -21.01
CA SER A 240 61.06 -25.05 -19.91
C SER A 240 60.77 -26.56 -19.81
N GLY A 241 61.64 -27.39 -20.37
CA GLY A 241 61.43 -28.85 -20.44
C GLY A 241 61.58 -29.56 -19.11
N THR A 242 60.77 -30.61 -18.89
CA THR A 242 60.95 -31.53 -17.76
C THR A 242 61.60 -32.82 -18.23
N PRO A 243 62.86 -33.11 -17.83
CA PRO A 243 63.48 -34.41 -18.08
C PRO A 243 62.76 -35.52 -17.28
N LEU A 244 62.43 -36.62 -17.94
CA LEU A 244 61.89 -37.84 -17.34
C LEU A 244 62.99 -38.89 -17.19
N TYR A 245 62.80 -39.82 -16.24
CA TYR A 245 63.80 -40.83 -15.86
C TYR A 245 64.22 -41.80 -17.00
N GLN A 246 63.50 -41.85 -18.11
CA GLN A 246 63.83 -42.67 -19.29
C GLN A 246 64.56 -41.87 -20.39
N GLY A 247 65.12 -40.70 -20.09
CA GLY A 247 65.83 -39.85 -21.06
C GLY A 247 64.91 -39.17 -22.08
N ALA A 248 63.61 -39.12 -21.77
CA ALA A 248 62.63 -38.34 -22.52
C ALA A 248 62.42 -36.97 -21.88
N VAL A 249 62.27 -35.91 -22.67
CA VAL A 249 61.95 -34.56 -22.17
C VAL A 249 60.55 -34.18 -22.66
N VAL A 250 59.68 -33.76 -21.75
CA VAL A 250 58.31 -33.35 -22.06
C VAL A 250 58.17 -31.84 -21.99
N TYR A 251 57.44 -31.28 -22.96
CA TYR A 251 57.15 -29.87 -23.07
C TYR A 251 55.65 -29.62 -23.32
N PRO A 252 55.00 -28.66 -22.62
CA PRO A 252 55.52 -27.88 -21.48
C PRO A 252 55.70 -28.73 -20.21
N GLN A 253 56.35 -28.17 -19.19
CA GLN A 253 56.51 -28.80 -17.86
C GLN A 253 55.16 -29.15 -17.23
N ALA A 254 55.03 -30.38 -16.74
CA ALA A 254 53.87 -30.81 -15.95
C ALA A 254 53.80 -30.03 -14.63
N ILE A 255 52.61 -29.94 -14.03
CA ILE A 255 52.47 -29.35 -12.71
C ILE A 255 53.16 -30.24 -11.69
N VAL A 256 54.22 -29.73 -11.07
CA VAL A 256 55.02 -30.46 -10.08
C VAL A 256 54.75 -29.97 -8.67
N THR A 257 54.83 -30.87 -7.69
CA THR A 257 54.62 -30.56 -6.27
C THR A 257 55.68 -29.64 -5.68
N THR A 258 56.85 -29.55 -6.31
CA THR A 258 57.97 -28.70 -5.91
C THR A 258 58.61 -28.07 -7.14
N PRO A 259 58.01 -27.00 -7.70
CA PRO A 259 58.60 -26.31 -8.83
C PRO A 259 59.98 -25.74 -8.43
N PRO A 260 60.98 -25.81 -9.32
CA PRO A 260 62.26 -25.17 -9.07
C PRO A 260 62.07 -23.69 -8.70
N ALA A 261 62.75 -23.24 -7.64
CA ALA A 261 62.67 -21.86 -7.12
C ALA A 261 61.28 -21.37 -6.70
N ASN A 262 60.34 -22.28 -6.37
CA ASN A 262 58.96 -21.93 -6.01
C ASN A 262 58.22 -21.15 -7.12
N ALA A 263 58.55 -21.42 -8.39
CA ALA A 263 57.89 -20.77 -9.51
C ALA A 263 56.37 -20.99 -9.47
N MET A 264 55.61 -19.91 -9.67
CA MET A 264 54.16 -19.96 -9.73
C MET A 264 53.73 -20.80 -10.94
N GLN A 265 52.90 -21.81 -10.71
CA GLN A 265 52.31 -22.65 -11.75
C GLN A 265 50.83 -22.27 -11.91
N SER A 266 50.34 -22.13 -13.14
CA SER A 266 48.95 -21.78 -13.42
C SER A 266 48.26 -22.85 -14.27
N ILE A 267 46.95 -23.06 -14.02
CA ILE A 267 46.06 -23.89 -14.85
C ILE A 267 45.02 -22.95 -15.44
N SER A 268 45.01 -22.80 -16.76
CA SER A 268 44.06 -21.92 -17.46
C SER A 268 42.79 -22.66 -17.90
N GLY A 269 42.27 -23.55 -17.04
CA GLY A 269 41.09 -24.37 -17.30
C GLY A 269 40.53 -25.03 -16.03
N PRO A 270 39.35 -25.69 -16.09
CA PRO A 270 38.76 -26.37 -14.94
C PRO A 270 39.66 -27.49 -14.41
N LEU A 271 39.96 -27.46 -13.11
CA LEU A 271 40.64 -28.54 -12.41
C LEU A 271 39.59 -29.47 -11.78
N ASN A 272 39.45 -30.69 -12.30
CA ASN A 272 38.65 -31.74 -11.65
C ASN A 272 39.59 -32.66 -10.85
N MET A 273 39.37 -32.76 -9.54
CA MET A 273 40.18 -33.60 -8.65
C MET A 273 39.52 -34.91 -8.22
N ASN A 274 38.36 -35.27 -8.79
CA ASN A 274 37.67 -36.54 -8.52
C ASN A 274 37.54 -36.88 -7.01
N GLY A 275 37.37 -35.87 -6.15
CA GLY A 275 37.20 -36.05 -4.70
C GLY A 275 38.48 -36.05 -3.86
N PHE A 276 39.68 -35.87 -4.44
CA PHE A 276 40.89 -35.63 -3.66
C PHE A 276 40.91 -34.20 -3.10
N ALA A 277 41.58 -33.96 -1.96
CA ALA A 277 41.70 -32.63 -1.33
C ALA A 277 42.96 -31.88 -1.79
N ILE A 278 42.89 -30.54 -1.87
CA ILE A 278 44.08 -29.69 -2.03
C ILE A 278 44.61 -29.37 -0.63
N ILE A 279 45.83 -29.82 -0.33
CA ILE A 279 46.48 -29.60 0.96
C ILE A 279 47.36 -28.35 0.83
N ASN A 280 47.37 -27.46 1.84
CA ASN A 280 48.19 -26.24 1.88
C ASN A 280 47.85 -25.16 0.80
N ALA A 281 46.59 -25.04 0.39
CA ALA A 281 46.13 -23.95 -0.47
C ALA A 281 45.42 -22.85 0.33
N SER A 282 45.63 -21.59 -0.04
CA SER A 282 44.79 -20.46 0.40
C SER A 282 43.74 -20.15 -0.67
N ILE A 283 42.46 -20.37 -0.33
CA ILE A 283 41.33 -19.92 -1.15
C ILE A 283 41.03 -18.47 -0.74
N SER A 284 41.01 -17.53 -1.68
CA SER A 284 40.94 -16.08 -1.36
C SER A 284 39.58 -15.58 -0.89
N ALA A 285 38.57 -16.43 -0.79
CA ALA A 285 37.27 -16.10 -0.20
C ALA A 285 37.13 -16.81 1.14
N CYS A 286 36.62 -16.10 2.15
CA CYS A 286 36.19 -16.70 3.42
C CYS A 286 34.91 -17.53 3.16
N ASP A 287 35.11 -18.72 2.63
CA ASP A 287 34.10 -19.75 2.51
C ASP A 287 34.68 -21.03 3.12
N VAL A 288 34.69 -21.07 4.45
CA VAL A 288 35.29 -22.17 5.21
C VAL A 288 34.26 -23.28 5.31
N ASP A 289 34.55 -24.40 4.65
CA ASP A 289 33.86 -25.66 4.87
C ASP A 289 34.45 -26.33 6.11
N ALA A 290 33.69 -26.34 7.21
CA ALA A 290 34.13 -26.90 8.48
C ALA A 290 34.04 -28.44 8.54
N THR A 291 33.87 -29.14 7.41
CA THR A 291 33.96 -30.60 7.36
C THR A 291 35.29 -31.16 7.88
N SER A 292 36.35 -30.34 7.96
CA SER A 292 37.63 -30.70 8.58
C SER A 292 37.74 -30.36 10.07
N PHE A 293 36.69 -29.85 10.72
CA PHE A 293 36.75 -29.51 12.14
C PHE A 293 36.88 -30.77 13.00
N SER A 294 37.93 -30.83 13.81
CA SER A 294 38.29 -31.97 14.65
C SER A 294 38.50 -31.48 16.09
N GLY A 295 37.87 -32.12 17.05
CA GLY A 295 37.97 -31.75 18.48
C GLY A 295 36.60 -31.67 19.14
N SER A 296 36.59 -31.52 20.47
CA SER A 296 35.34 -31.49 21.23
C SER A 296 34.62 -30.14 21.15
N ASP A 297 35.36 -29.02 21.10
CA ASP A 297 34.80 -27.66 21.10
C ASP A 297 34.73 -27.06 19.68
N ILE A 298 33.52 -27.05 19.11
CA ILE A 298 33.27 -26.53 17.77
C ILE A 298 33.35 -25.00 17.71
N VAL A 299 33.00 -24.32 18.81
CA VAL A 299 32.96 -22.85 18.86
C VAL A 299 34.36 -22.27 18.79
N ALA A 300 35.33 -22.89 19.48
CA ALA A 300 36.74 -22.52 19.35
C ALA A 300 37.21 -22.55 17.88
N GLN A 301 36.80 -23.57 17.11
CA GLN A 301 37.17 -23.72 15.71
C GLN A 301 36.47 -22.70 14.80
N ILE A 302 35.20 -22.39 15.07
CA ILE A 302 34.47 -21.31 14.39
C ILE A 302 35.21 -19.97 14.59
N ILE A 303 35.65 -19.66 15.82
CA ILE A 303 36.40 -18.43 16.13
C ILE A 303 37.75 -18.42 15.40
N THR A 304 38.47 -19.54 15.39
CA THR A 304 39.71 -19.66 14.61
C THR A 304 39.47 -19.40 13.12
N ALA A 305 38.38 -19.93 12.55
CA ALA A 305 38.01 -19.68 11.16
C ALA A 305 37.67 -18.21 10.91
N MET A 306 36.88 -17.56 11.77
CA MET A 306 36.57 -16.12 11.67
C MET A 306 37.83 -15.25 11.71
N ASN A 307 38.81 -15.63 12.53
CA ASN A 307 40.08 -14.91 12.69
C ASN A 307 41.15 -15.28 11.64
N SER A 308 40.87 -16.21 10.72
CA SER A 308 41.79 -16.52 9.63
C SER A 308 42.02 -15.30 8.74
N ALA A 309 43.20 -15.20 8.10
CA ALA A 309 43.56 -14.01 7.31
C ALA A 309 42.52 -13.65 6.24
N ALA A 310 41.89 -14.65 5.61
CA ALA A 310 40.84 -14.44 4.62
C ALA A 310 39.55 -13.89 5.24
N CYS A 311 39.12 -14.43 6.38
CA CYS A 311 37.88 -14.06 7.06
C CYS A 311 37.98 -12.77 7.86
N ALA A 312 39.12 -12.49 8.49
CA ALA A 312 39.34 -11.28 9.27
C ALA A 312 39.29 -10.00 8.39
N LEU A 313 39.74 -10.08 7.14
CA LEU A 313 39.72 -8.96 6.19
C LEU A 313 38.32 -8.65 5.67
N ASN A 314 37.57 -9.70 5.29
CA ASN A 314 36.38 -9.56 4.45
C ASN A 314 35.06 -9.98 5.13
N GLY A 315 35.11 -10.68 6.27
CA GLY A 315 34.00 -11.51 6.71
C GLY A 315 33.79 -12.69 5.76
N GLY A 316 32.69 -13.42 5.91
CA GLY A 316 32.34 -14.51 5.00
C GLY A 316 31.44 -15.59 5.60
N ARG A 317 31.46 -16.77 5.00
CA ARG A 317 30.60 -17.90 5.36
C ARG A 317 31.41 -19.02 6.01
N ILE A 318 30.87 -19.57 7.08
CA ILE A 318 31.38 -20.75 7.77
C ILE A 318 30.26 -21.79 7.77
N ARG A 319 30.45 -22.89 7.03
CA ARG A 319 29.49 -24.02 7.01
C ARG A 319 29.86 -24.99 8.10
N ILE A 320 28.95 -25.25 9.05
CA ILE A 320 29.18 -26.10 10.23
C ILE A 320 28.50 -27.46 10.00
N PRO A 321 29.26 -28.57 9.91
CA PRO A 321 28.69 -29.89 9.68
C PRO A 321 27.95 -30.43 10.93
N PRO A 322 27.08 -31.44 10.76
CA PRO A 322 26.66 -32.30 11.86
C PRO A 322 27.88 -32.87 12.62
N ASN A 323 27.71 -33.17 13.90
CA ASN A 323 28.75 -33.88 14.64
C ASN A 323 28.92 -35.30 14.05
N PRO A 324 30.11 -35.67 13.53
CA PRO A 324 30.33 -36.98 12.92
C PRO A 324 30.23 -38.13 13.93
N LEU A 325 30.34 -37.84 15.24
CA LEU A 325 30.16 -38.82 16.31
C LEU A 325 28.69 -39.00 16.73
N GLY A 326 27.76 -38.28 16.09
CA GLY A 326 26.36 -38.21 16.48
C GLY A 326 26.09 -37.21 17.62
N GLY A 327 24.85 -36.76 17.73
CA GLY A 327 24.44 -35.77 18.73
C GLY A 327 24.91 -34.34 18.43
N CYS A 328 25.04 -33.52 19.47
CA CYS A 328 25.46 -32.12 19.37
C CYS A 328 26.97 -31.98 19.56
N TRP A 329 27.58 -30.99 18.92
CA TRP A 329 28.91 -30.52 19.29
C TRP A 329 28.89 -29.89 20.67
N VAL A 330 29.81 -30.24 21.58
CA VAL A 330 29.83 -29.65 22.92
C VAL A 330 30.74 -28.43 22.94
N ALA A 331 30.16 -27.25 23.06
CA ALA A 331 30.91 -25.99 23.11
C ALA A 331 31.04 -25.50 24.56
N THR A 332 32.28 -25.42 25.04
CA THR A 332 32.62 -24.83 26.35
C THR A 332 33.18 -23.42 26.23
N THR A 333 33.41 -22.95 25.00
CA THR A 333 33.92 -21.63 24.67
C THR A 333 32.77 -20.69 24.33
N GLN A 334 32.89 -19.40 24.68
CA GLN A 334 31.96 -18.36 24.24
C GLN A 334 32.13 -18.08 22.75
N LEU A 335 31.04 -18.01 21.98
CA LEU A 335 31.10 -17.52 20.61
C LEU A 335 31.08 -15.98 20.61
N LEU A 336 32.26 -15.39 20.81
CA LEU A 336 32.46 -13.94 20.69
C LEU A 336 32.77 -13.59 19.24
N ILE A 337 31.87 -12.85 18.58
CA ILE A 337 32.07 -12.42 17.18
C ILE A 337 33.20 -11.37 17.12
N PRO A 338 34.25 -11.60 16.30
CA PRO A 338 35.37 -10.66 16.19
C PRO A 338 34.92 -9.28 15.74
N ASN A 339 35.44 -8.24 16.41
CA ASN A 339 35.18 -6.84 16.11
C ASN A 339 36.43 -6.00 16.38
N SER A 340 36.40 -4.72 16.01
CA SER A 340 37.55 -3.80 16.10
C SER A 340 37.91 -3.35 17.53
N GLY A 341 37.11 -3.69 18.54
CA GLY A 341 37.18 -3.07 19.87
C GLY A 341 36.81 -1.59 19.87
N GLY A 342 36.97 -0.93 21.02
CA GLY A 342 36.65 0.49 21.23
C GLY A 342 35.22 0.75 21.71
N THR A 343 34.82 2.02 21.80
CA THR A 343 33.50 2.44 22.32
C THR A 343 32.36 2.24 21.32
N THR A 344 32.66 2.19 20.03
CA THR A 344 31.70 1.85 18.96
C THR A 344 32.39 0.85 18.04
N PRO A 345 32.52 -0.41 18.48
CA PRO A 345 33.23 -1.42 17.72
C PRO A 345 32.53 -1.66 16.39
N THR A 346 33.30 -1.98 15.36
CA THR A 346 32.80 -2.40 14.04
C THR A 346 33.13 -3.87 13.82
N GLN A 347 32.31 -4.60 13.07
CA GLN A 347 32.58 -5.99 12.74
C GLN A 347 32.26 -6.31 11.28
N LYS A 348 32.90 -7.36 10.77
CA LYS A 348 32.63 -7.87 9.43
C LYS A 348 31.32 -8.64 9.40
N THR A 349 30.79 -8.87 8.19
CA THR A 349 29.60 -9.71 8.03
C THR A 349 30.00 -11.18 8.08
N PHE A 350 29.41 -11.93 9.00
CA PHE A 350 29.61 -13.37 9.10
C PHE A 350 28.30 -14.12 8.87
N ILE A 351 28.39 -15.25 8.17
CA ILE A 351 27.29 -16.20 7.96
C ILE A 351 27.69 -17.53 8.59
N LEU A 352 26.95 -17.96 9.60
CA LEU A 352 27.07 -19.29 10.20
C LEU A 352 25.93 -20.16 9.67
N GLN A 353 26.29 -21.21 8.93
CA GLN A 353 25.32 -22.05 8.25
C GLN A 353 25.47 -23.49 8.70
N GLY A 354 24.43 -24.05 9.32
CA GLY A 354 24.34 -25.48 9.57
C GLY A 354 23.79 -26.25 8.37
N SER A 355 23.68 -27.56 8.53
CA SER A 355 23.11 -28.51 7.54
C SER A 355 21.61 -28.73 7.72
N GLY A 356 20.98 -28.01 8.67
CA GLY A 356 19.61 -28.19 9.14
C GLY A 356 19.57 -28.09 10.67
N ALA A 357 18.59 -27.42 11.24
CA ALA A 357 18.26 -27.58 12.65
C ALA A 357 17.33 -28.81 12.74
N GLY A 358 17.83 -29.93 13.28
CA GLY A 358 17.13 -31.22 13.26
C GLY A 358 15.66 -31.16 13.71
N GLY A 359 14.78 -32.00 13.15
CA GLY A 359 13.36 -31.96 13.50
C GLY A 359 13.11 -32.34 14.97
N LEU A 360 12.16 -31.67 15.63
CA LEU A 360 11.71 -32.05 16.96
C LEU A 360 10.19 -32.21 17.02
N SER A 361 9.77 -33.16 17.85
CA SER A 361 8.43 -33.24 18.45
C SER A 361 8.43 -32.49 19.78
N GLU A 362 7.29 -31.90 20.13
CA GLU A 362 7.00 -31.12 21.35
C GLU A 362 7.52 -31.78 22.65
N GLY A 363 7.93 -30.95 23.64
CA GLY A 363 8.19 -31.38 25.02
C GLY A 363 9.49 -32.16 25.25
N HIS A 364 10.46 -32.05 24.35
CA HIS A 364 11.68 -32.84 24.42
C HIS A 364 12.72 -32.12 25.27
N GLY A 365 12.70 -32.40 26.58
CA GLY A 365 13.67 -31.96 27.59
C GLY A 365 15.17 -32.02 27.17
N PRO A 366 16.09 -31.40 27.95
CA PRO A 366 17.52 -31.31 27.62
C PRO A 366 18.22 -32.65 27.52
N SER A 367 17.55 -33.77 27.78
CA SER A 367 18.04 -35.12 27.58
C SER A 367 17.98 -35.60 26.13
N THR A 368 17.20 -34.97 25.25
CA THR A 368 16.99 -35.47 23.88
C THR A 368 17.62 -34.53 22.84
N PRO A 369 18.71 -34.93 22.17
CA PRO A 369 19.28 -34.16 21.07
C PRO A 369 18.28 -34.00 19.91
N PRO A 370 18.34 -32.87 19.16
CA PRO A 370 17.59 -32.70 17.91
C PRO A 370 17.83 -33.85 16.93
N ASN A 371 16.79 -34.25 16.20
CA ASN A 371 16.89 -35.36 15.25
C ASN A 371 17.57 -34.91 13.94
N GLY A 372 18.88 -35.15 13.87
CA GLY A 372 19.71 -34.85 12.70
C GLY A 372 20.16 -33.39 12.59
N GLY A 373 20.82 -33.07 11.47
CA GLY A 373 21.31 -31.72 11.20
C GLY A 373 22.50 -31.27 12.08
N THR A 374 22.77 -29.97 12.07
CA THR A 374 23.83 -29.35 12.87
C THR A 374 23.28 -28.93 14.23
N CYS A 375 23.80 -29.54 15.30
CA CYS A 375 23.48 -29.17 16.68
C CYS A 375 24.74 -28.75 17.46
N ILE A 376 24.63 -27.70 18.26
CA ILE A 376 25.69 -27.19 19.14
C ILE A 376 25.13 -27.04 20.57
N ASP A 377 25.69 -27.78 21.51
CA ASP A 377 25.42 -27.72 22.96
C ASP A 377 26.34 -26.69 23.61
N MET A 378 25.82 -25.48 23.80
CA MET A 378 26.49 -24.26 24.26
C MET A 378 26.53 -24.21 25.80
N ARG A 379 27.56 -24.78 26.43
CA ARG A 379 27.68 -24.86 27.91
C ARG A 379 28.50 -23.74 28.55
N PHE A 380 28.93 -22.75 27.77
CA PHE A 380 29.63 -21.61 28.32
C PHE A 380 28.70 -20.79 29.24
N ASN A 381 29.20 -20.43 30.43
CA ASN A 381 28.49 -19.58 31.39
C ASN A 381 29.07 -18.17 31.31
N ALA A 382 28.37 -17.28 30.59
CA ALA A 382 28.82 -15.91 30.35
C ALA A 382 28.29 -14.99 31.43
N GLY A 383 29.09 -14.74 32.47
CA GLY A 383 28.66 -13.89 33.60
C GLY A 383 28.20 -12.47 33.25
N THR A 384 28.47 -11.95 32.03
CA THR A 384 28.18 -10.56 31.62
C THR A 384 27.57 -10.39 30.23
N CYS A 385 27.35 -11.47 29.46
CA CYS A 385 26.81 -11.43 28.09
C CYS A 385 26.00 -12.71 27.82
N GLY A 386 25.91 -13.19 26.59
CA GLY A 386 25.36 -14.49 26.20
C GLY A 386 26.41 -15.52 25.81
N LYS A 387 25.95 -16.69 25.40
CA LYS A 387 26.79 -17.76 24.85
C LYS A 387 27.32 -17.38 23.45
N ILE A 388 26.53 -16.60 22.71
CA ILE A 388 26.86 -15.91 21.48
C ILE A 388 26.81 -14.41 21.76
N CYS A 389 27.93 -13.72 21.57
CA CYS A 389 28.08 -12.30 21.86
C CYS A 389 28.55 -11.54 20.63
N THR A 390 27.80 -10.50 20.27
CA THR A 390 28.13 -9.68 19.11
C THR A 390 27.76 -8.22 19.37
N PHE A 391 28.79 -7.38 19.42
CA PHE A 391 28.67 -5.98 19.83
C PHE A 391 29.13 -5.00 18.76
N GLY A 392 29.66 -5.48 17.62
CA GLY A 392 30.18 -4.61 16.58
C GLY A 392 29.09 -4.15 15.62
N GLN A 393 29.16 -2.90 15.18
CA GLN A 393 28.40 -2.41 14.04
C GLN A 393 28.78 -3.23 12.80
N GLY A 394 27.82 -3.99 12.29
CA GLY A 394 28.00 -4.98 11.25
C GLY A 394 26.84 -5.96 11.26
N LYS A 395 27.02 -7.12 10.64
CA LYS A 395 25.94 -8.09 10.45
C LYS A 395 26.34 -9.51 10.82
N LEU A 396 25.47 -10.22 11.55
CA LEU A 396 25.61 -11.65 11.81
C LEU A 396 24.39 -12.38 11.24
N VAL A 397 24.62 -13.34 10.35
CA VAL A 397 23.57 -14.23 9.82
C VAL A 397 23.80 -15.63 10.38
N VAL A 398 22.77 -16.26 10.92
CA VAL A 398 22.81 -17.61 11.46
C VAL A 398 21.61 -18.38 10.93
N LEU A 399 21.86 -19.53 10.30
CA LEU A 399 20.80 -20.32 9.71
C LEU A 399 21.01 -21.82 9.90
N ASP A 400 19.90 -22.53 10.06
CA ASP A 400 19.83 -23.99 10.02
C ASP A 400 20.72 -24.68 11.08
N ILE A 401 20.78 -24.11 12.31
CA ILE A 401 21.52 -24.67 13.46
C ILE A 401 20.57 -24.86 14.65
N ALA A 402 20.69 -26.00 15.34
CA ALA A 402 20.09 -26.19 16.66
C ALA A 402 21.08 -25.81 17.77
N TRP A 403 20.69 -24.85 18.60
CA TRP A 403 21.42 -24.37 19.76
C TRP A 403 20.81 -24.97 21.02
N ARG A 404 21.54 -25.84 21.69
CA ARG A 404 21.13 -26.48 22.93
C ARG A 404 21.97 -25.97 24.08
N ASP A 405 21.44 -25.99 25.30
CA ASP A 405 22.27 -25.91 26.50
C ASP A 405 21.88 -27.00 27.50
N ALA A 406 22.77 -27.97 27.68
CA ALA A 406 22.66 -28.98 28.73
C ALA A 406 23.35 -28.55 30.05
N GLY A 407 23.96 -27.37 30.09
CA GLY A 407 24.56 -26.76 31.27
C GLY A 407 23.52 -26.26 32.27
N THR A 408 23.96 -25.88 33.47
CA THR A 408 23.06 -25.58 34.60
C THR A 408 22.91 -24.09 34.91
N ASP A 409 23.24 -23.21 33.97
CA ASP A 409 23.24 -21.76 34.18
C ASP A 409 22.08 -21.04 33.45
N GLY A 410 21.87 -19.76 33.76
CA GLY A 410 20.82 -18.92 33.16
C GLY A 410 21.32 -18.00 32.04
N THR A 411 22.53 -18.23 31.49
CA THR A 411 23.13 -17.37 30.45
C THR A 411 22.27 -17.41 29.19
N PRO A 412 21.93 -16.27 28.59
CA PRO A 412 21.18 -16.25 27.34
C PRO A 412 21.96 -16.84 26.17
N PHE A 413 21.28 -17.38 25.16
CA PHE A 413 21.95 -17.89 23.97
C PHE A 413 22.62 -16.77 23.18
N VAL A 414 21.84 -15.76 22.79
CA VAL A 414 22.30 -14.64 21.97
C VAL A 414 22.14 -13.35 22.75
N TYR A 415 23.23 -12.60 22.85
CA TYR A 415 23.24 -11.25 23.39
C TYR A 415 23.89 -10.32 22.38
N THR A 416 23.19 -9.26 21.99
CA THR A 416 23.71 -8.29 21.03
C THR A 416 23.34 -6.85 21.37
N THR A 417 24.24 -5.92 21.07
CA THR A 417 24.01 -4.47 21.22
C THR A 417 24.11 -3.79 19.85
N ASN A 418 25.30 -3.64 19.26
CA ASN A 418 25.40 -2.86 18.00
C ASN A 418 25.26 -3.66 16.70
N THR A 419 25.01 -4.96 16.74
CA THR A 419 25.02 -5.82 15.55
C THR A 419 23.62 -6.04 14.99
N GLY A 420 23.46 -5.85 13.68
CA GLY A 420 22.29 -6.35 12.96
C GLY A 420 22.35 -7.87 12.85
N ILE A 421 21.34 -8.58 13.35
CA ILE A 421 21.28 -10.03 13.36
C ILE A 421 20.20 -10.56 12.42
N GLN A 422 20.47 -11.70 11.79
CA GLN A 422 19.51 -12.42 10.97
C GLN A 422 19.55 -13.91 11.32
N PHE A 423 18.56 -14.38 12.08
CA PHE A 423 18.45 -15.76 12.53
C PHE A 423 17.26 -16.44 11.85
N TYR A 424 17.55 -17.44 11.00
CA TYR A 424 16.54 -18.14 10.20
C TYR A 424 16.54 -19.65 10.45
N ARG A 425 15.37 -20.23 10.70
CA ARG A 425 15.20 -21.70 10.78
C ARG A 425 16.16 -22.37 11.78
N ASN A 426 16.47 -21.67 12.86
CA ASN A 426 17.25 -22.23 13.96
C ASN A 426 16.33 -22.81 15.02
N GLN A 427 16.90 -23.61 15.91
CA GLN A 427 16.23 -24.07 17.12
C GLN A 427 17.02 -23.59 18.33
N PHE A 428 16.32 -23.13 19.36
CA PHE A 428 16.89 -22.75 20.64
C PHE A 428 16.28 -23.61 21.73
N TYR A 429 17.14 -24.36 22.39
CA TYR A 429 16.78 -25.42 23.29
C TYR A 429 17.43 -25.17 24.66
N GLY A 430 16.68 -24.56 25.57
CA GLY A 430 17.16 -24.26 26.92
C GLY A 430 17.07 -25.46 27.87
N ASN A 431 17.40 -25.24 29.15
CA ASN A 431 17.44 -26.32 30.14
C ASN A 431 16.22 -26.34 31.09
N CYS A 432 15.12 -26.99 30.70
CA CYS A 432 13.94 -27.15 31.57
C CYS A 432 14.14 -28.14 32.74
N ALA A 433 15.23 -28.93 32.80
CA ALA A 433 15.48 -29.82 33.94
C ALA A 433 15.81 -29.05 35.23
N ILE A 434 16.26 -27.79 35.11
CA ILE A 434 16.54 -26.89 36.23
C ILE A 434 15.63 -25.63 36.21
N GLY A 435 14.57 -25.67 35.39
CA GLY A 435 13.67 -24.55 35.13
C GLY A 435 14.07 -23.73 33.90
N THR A 436 13.09 -23.05 33.29
CA THR A 436 13.31 -22.17 32.13
C THR A 436 14.03 -20.88 32.53
N LEU A 437 15.36 -20.93 32.63
CA LEU A 437 16.18 -19.81 33.12
C LEU A 437 16.78 -18.95 32.00
N GLN A 438 16.96 -19.53 30.81
CA GLN A 438 17.76 -18.95 29.74
C GLN A 438 16.91 -18.18 28.75
N ASP A 439 17.28 -16.94 28.41
CA ASP A 439 16.66 -16.25 27.28
C ASP A 439 17.33 -16.68 25.98
N ALA A 440 16.58 -16.83 24.89
CA ALA A 440 17.20 -17.08 23.60
C ALA A 440 17.87 -15.81 23.05
N PHE A 441 17.14 -14.69 23.02
CA PHE A 441 17.68 -13.40 22.55
C PHE A 441 17.57 -12.30 23.61
N ILE A 442 18.66 -11.57 23.81
CA ILE A 442 18.67 -10.25 24.46
C ILE A 442 19.19 -9.22 23.45
N LEU A 443 18.35 -8.24 23.13
CA LEU A 443 18.57 -7.23 22.10
C LEU A 443 18.72 -5.85 22.76
N GLY A 444 19.96 -5.38 22.85
CA GLY A 444 20.34 -4.17 23.57
C GLY A 444 20.63 -4.43 25.04
N GLY A 445 21.18 -3.40 25.67
CA GLY A 445 21.49 -3.33 27.10
C GLY A 445 20.72 -2.22 27.82
N ASN A 446 21.27 -1.81 28.95
CA ASN A 446 20.61 -0.89 29.88
C ASN A 446 21.07 0.58 29.73
N LEU A 447 22.05 0.89 28.88
CA LEU A 447 22.56 2.23 28.65
C LEU A 447 21.96 2.85 27.39
N THR A 448 22.07 4.18 27.27
CA THR A 448 21.72 4.96 26.08
C THR A 448 22.95 5.37 25.26
N THR A 449 24.15 4.98 25.69
CA THR A 449 25.43 5.35 25.09
C THR A 449 26.28 4.11 24.80
N ASN A 450 26.99 4.11 23.67
CA ASN A 450 27.88 3.01 23.30
C ASN A 450 29.21 3.10 24.07
N THR A 451 29.56 2.02 24.75
CA THR A 451 30.80 1.84 25.53
C THR A 451 31.64 0.68 25.02
N GLY A 452 31.14 -0.09 24.05
CA GLY A 452 31.76 -1.31 23.54
C GLY A 452 31.47 -2.54 24.39
N THR A 453 30.43 -2.52 25.20
CA THR A 453 30.12 -3.59 26.17
C THR A 453 28.70 -4.12 26.03
N ALA A 454 28.37 -5.18 26.78
CA ALA A 454 27.03 -5.77 26.78
C ALA A 454 25.95 -4.83 27.33
N THR A 455 26.30 -3.75 28.05
CA THR A 455 25.30 -2.82 28.57
C THR A 455 24.90 -1.73 27.59
N ASP A 456 25.54 -1.65 26.43
CA ASP A 456 25.28 -0.67 25.37
C ASP A 456 23.85 -0.73 24.84
N PRO A 457 23.30 0.38 24.34
CA PRO A 457 22.01 0.33 23.64
C PRO A 457 22.10 -0.56 22.39
N TYR A 458 20.94 -0.97 21.92
CA TYR A 458 20.85 -1.64 20.63
C TYR A 458 21.08 -0.65 19.48
N GLN A 459 21.90 -1.02 18.50
CA GLN A 459 22.10 -0.28 17.23
C GLN A 459 21.96 -1.17 15.99
N GLY A 460 21.58 -2.43 16.19
CA GLY A 460 21.41 -3.42 15.13
C GLY A 460 20.07 -3.35 14.41
N TYR A 461 19.62 -2.17 13.99
CA TYR A 461 18.33 -1.99 13.31
C TYR A 461 18.21 -2.87 12.04
N ASP A 462 16.99 -3.21 11.63
CA ASP A 462 16.70 -4.16 10.52
C ASP A 462 17.12 -5.61 10.83
N SER A 463 17.09 -5.97 12.12
CA SER A 463 17.32 -7.35 12.53
C SER A 463 16.09 -8.22 12.31
N ASN A 464 16.33 -9.47 11.95
CA ASN A 464 15.29 -10.42 11.61
C ASN A 464 15.48 -11.75 12.35
N ILE A 465 14.50 -12.15 13.15
CA ILE A 465 14.43 -13.41 13.87
C ILE A 465 13.18 -14.12 13.32
N ASP A 466 13.39 -14.98 12.33
CA ASP A 466 12.31 -15.55 11.55
C ASP A 466 12.35 -17.08 11.44
N SER A 467 11.17 -17.69 11.53
CA SER A 467 10.99 -19.14 11.36
C SER A 467 11.84 -19.98 12.31
N ASN A 468 12.17 -19.46 13.50
CA ASN A 468 12.91 -20.19 14.52
C ASN A 468 11.95 -20.92 15.47
N THR A 469 12.47 -21.93 16.15
CA THR A 469 11.76 -22.68 17.19
C THR A 469 12.44 -22.47 18.53
N PHE A 470 11.65 -22.30 19.58
CA PHE A 470 12.10 -22.06 20.94
C PHE A 470 11.48 -23.10 21.86
N ASP A 471 12.32 -23.80 22.62
CA ASP A 471 11.86 -24.78 23.59
C ASP A 471 12.69 -24.70 24.88
N CYS A 472 12.03 -24.94 26.01
CA CYS A 472 12.61 -24.84 27.35
C CYS A 472 13.39 -23.54 27.62
N VAL A 473 12.99 -22.42 27.02
CA VAL A 473 13.58 -21.09 27.26
C VAL A 473 12.74 -20.27 28.22
N ARG A 474 13.37 -19.36 28.96
CA ARG A 474 12.67 -18.37 29.77
C ARG A 474 11.94 -17.38 28.88
N ARG A 475 12.64 -16.77 27.93
CA ARG A 475 12.06 -15.85 26.94
C ARG A 475 12.63 -16.20 25.57
N ALA A 476 11.79 -16.15 24.55
CA ALA A 476 12.28 -16.20 23.19
C ALA A 476 13.04 -14.91 22.87
N ALA A 477 12.57 -13.74 23.32
CA ALA A 477 13.31 -12.51 23.17
C ALA A 477 13.01 -11.46 24.26
N LEU A 478 14.04 -10.73 24.66
CA LEU A 478 13.97 -9.50 25.44
C LEU A 478 14.52 -8.33 24.63
N PHE A 479 13.68 -7.32 24.42
CA PHE A 479 14.01 -6.08 23.73
C PHE A 479 14.30 -5.02 24.79
N GLN A 480 15.52 -4.50 24.80
CA GLN A 480 16.00 -3.48 25.73
C GLN A 480 16.25 -2.14 25.01
N THR A 481 17.05 -1.24 25.60
CA THR A 481 17.18 0.15 25.17
C THR A 481 17.52 0.27 23.67
N PHE A 482 16.70 1.02 22.92
CA PHE A 482 16.83 1.22 21.47
C PHE A 482 16.73 -0.04 20.60
N ALA A 483 16.19 -1.15 21.09
CA ALA A 483 15.80 -2.28 20.25
C ALA A 483 14.66 -1.89 19.28
N ASN A 484 15.02 -1.20 18.19
CA ASN A 484 14.11 -0.61 17.23
C ASN A 484 14.12 -1.36 15.90
N ALA A 485 13.00 -1.34 15.19
CA ALA A 485 12.86 -1.90 13.84
C ALA A 485 13.34 -3.36 13.71
N ILE A 486 13.05 -4.19 14.72
CA ILE A 486 13.34 -5.62 14.70
C ILE A 486 12.10 -6.39 14.24
N HIS A 487 12.32 -7.37 13.39
CA HIS A 487 11.32 -8.31 12.90
C HIS A 487 11.46 -9.61 13.68
N PHE A 488 10.42 -9.97 14.44
CA PHE A 488 10.30 -11.24 15.15
C PHE A 488 9.08 -11.98 14.60
N THR A 489 9.29 -12.80 13.57
CA THR A 489 8.21 -13.28 12.69
C THR A 489 8.19 -14.79 12.49
N ASN A 490 6.99 -15.37 12.34
CA ASN A 490 6.81 -16.78 11.99
C ASN A 490 7.53 -17.79 12.91
N ASN A 491 7.82 -17.42 14.16
CA ASN A 491 8.49 -18.30 15.09
C ASN A 491 7.49 -19.18 15.85
N HIS A 492 7.99 -20.30 16.38
CA HIS A 492 7.24 -21.21 17.23
C HIS A 492 7.87 -21.29 18.62
N ILE A 493 7.13 -20.95 19.66
CA ILE A 493 7.54 -21.04 21.06
C ILE A 493 6.72 -22.15 21.72
N PHE A 494 7.39 -23.24 22.10
CA PHE A 494 6.78 -24.45 22.65
C PHE A 494 6.41 -24.34 24.13
N ILE A 495 5.45 -25.18 24.54
CA ILE A 495 4.81 -25.27 25.86
C ILE A 495 5.78 -25.57 27.02
N ALA A 496 6.97 -26.10 26.76
CA ALA A 496 7.95 -26.32 27.84
C ALA A 496 8.78 -25.06 28.14
N SER A 497 8.65 -24.00 27.33
CA SER A 497 9.17 -22.66 27.61
C SER A 497 8.29 -21.92 28.60
N GLY A 498 8.83 -20.89 29.27
CA GLY A 498 8.01 -20.20 30.26
C GLY A 498 8.66 -19.14 31.12
N ASN A 499 7.85 -18.17 31.55
CA ASN A 499 8.22 -17.04 32.41
C ASN A 499 7.03 -16.62 33.29
N ALA A 500 7.04 -17.06 34.54
CA ALA A 500 5.92 -16.90 35.48
C ALA A 500 5.52 -15.44 35.75
N SER A 501 6.44 -14.48 35.57
CA SER A 501 6.20 -13.06 35.86
C SER A 501 6.03 -12.21 34.60
N GLY A 502 6.23 -12.77 33.41
CA GLY A 502 6.41 -12.00 32.19
C GLY A 502 5.96 -12.68 30.90
N GLY A 503 6.44 -12.12 29.79
CA GLY A 503 6.11 -12.55 28.43
C GLY A 503 7.04 -13.63 27.87
N ALA A 504 6.61 -14.32 26.82
CA ALA A 504 7.52 -15.08 25.94
C ALA A 504 8.40 -14.13 25.10
N ILE A 505 7.80 -13.02 24.67
CA ILE A 505 8.48 -11.90 24.04
C ILE A 505 8.25 -10.66 24.92
N GLU A 506 9.33 -10.03 25.37
CA GLU A 506 9.26 -8.88 26.27
C GLU A 506 9.87 -7.62 25.68
N LEU A 507 9.10 -6.55 25.80
CA LEU A 507 9.43 -5.21 25.36
C LEU A 507 9.61 -4.35 26.62
N ASN A 508 10.85 -4.33 27.13
CA ASN A 508 11.18 -3.78 28.45
C ASN A 508 12.52 -3.03 28.48
N PRO A 509 12.65 -1.91 27.75
CA PRO A 509 13.81 -1.06 27.79
C PRO A 509 13.89 -0.23 29.09
N PRO A 510 14.97 -0.40 29.88
CA PRO A 510 15.08 0.25 31.18
C PRO A 510 15.45 1.74 31.11
N ALA A 511 16.03 2.23 30.00
CA ALA A 511 16.59 3.58 29.93
C ALA A 511 16.00 4.48 28.83
N SER A 512 15.40 3.92 27.78
CA SER A 512 14.81 4.73 26.70
C SER A 512 13.75 3.97 25.93
N VAL A 513 13.29 4.52 24.81
CA VAL A 513 12.24 3.93 23.99
C VAL A 513 12.72 2.74 23.17
N ILE A 514 11.79 1.84 22.88
CA ILE A 514 11.85 0.91 21.76
C ILE A 514 10.70 1.19 20.81
N ASN A 515 10.97 1.18 19.52
CA ASN A 515 9.96 1.50 18.53
C ASN A 515 10.07 0.79 17.18
N GLY A 516 8.95 0.75 16.46
CA GLY A 516 8.90 0.25 15.09
C GLY A 516 9.13 -1.25 14.95
N ASN A 517 9.02 -2.04 16.02
CA ASN A 517 9.22 -3.48 15.95
C ASN A 517 8.01 -4.20 15.34
N PHE A 518 8.25 -5.30 14.66
CA PHE A 518 7.24 -6.16 14.06
C PHE A 518 7.25 -7.53 14.74
N ILE A 519 6.24 -7.81 15.54
CA ILE A 519 6.08 -9.09 16.24
C ILE A 519 4.87 -9.76 15.62
N THR A 520 5.09 -10.63 14.63
CA THR A 520 3.98 -11.11 13.79
C THR A 520 4.00 -12.60 13.49
N ASN A 521 2.82 -13.17 13.32
CA ASN A 521 2.62 -14.55 12.87
C ASN A 521 3.35 -15.61 13.71
N ASN A 522 3.63 -15.33 14.99
CA ASN A 522 4.25 -16.30 15.88
C ASN A 522 3.20 -17.24 16.49
N LEU A 523 3.54 -18.52 16.64
CA LEU A 523 2.80 -19.49 17.44
C LEU A 523 3.43 -19.53 18.84
N ILE A 524 2.65 -19.21 19.87
CA ILE A 524 3.12 -19.10 21.26
C ILE A 524 2.28 -19.99 22.17
N GLU A 525 2.87 -21.06 22.67
CA GLU A 525 2.23 -21.92 23.68
C GLU A 525 2.50 -21.34 25.07
N LEU A 526 1.45 -20.98 25.80
CA LEU A 526 1.56 -20.36 27.13
C LEU A 526 1.49 -21.38 28.28
N GLY A 527 1.01 -22.56 27.96
CA GLY A 527 0.94 -23.71 28.85
C GLY A 527 2.32 -24.14 29.27
N GLY A 528 2.44 -24.84 30.39
CA GLY A 528 3.73 -25.35 30.86
C GLY A 528 3.73 -25.52 32.37
N SER A 529 4.18 -26.68 32.84
CA SER A 529 4.22 -26.99 34.27
C SER A 529 5.40 -26.35 35.00
N ASN A 530 6.32 -25.65 34.32
CA ASN A 530 7.59 -25.27 34.96
C ASN A 530 8.35 -24.04 34.40
N PRO A 531 7.92 -22.79 34.66
CA PRO A 531 6.55 -22.30 34.84
C PRO A 531 6.02 -21.71 33.52
N GLY A 532 4.76 -21.96 33.14
CA GLY A 532 4.17 -21.36 31.93
C GLY A 532 4.24 -19.82 31.86
N TYR A 533 3.99 -19.28 30.67
CA TYR A 533 4.04 -17.83 30.44
C TYR A 533 2.87 -17.08 31.06
N LYS A 534 3.15 -15.95 31.72
CA LYS A 534 2.11 -15.03 32.18
C LYS A 534 1.44 -14.32 31.00
N TYR A 535 2.23 -13.94 29.99
CA TYR A 535 1.74 -13.34 28.75
C TYR A 535 2.45 -13.96 27.54
N GLY A 536 1.81 -13.97 26.37
CA GLY A 536 2.55 -14.28 25.13
C GLY A 536 3.55 -13.17 24.79
N ILE A 537 3.03 -11.95 24.68
CA ILE A 537 3.79 -10.74 24.35
C ILE A 537 3.53 -9.71 25.44
N ASN A 538 4.59 -9.17 26.04
CA ASN A 538 4.50 -8.25 27.17
C ASN A 538 5.19 -6.92 26.86
N LEU A 539 4.39 -5.87 26.64
CA LEU A 539 4.86 -4.49 26.52
C LEU A 539 4.91 -3.89 27.93
N VAL A 540 6.12 -3.76 28.47
CA VAL A 540 6.34 -3.41 29.89
C VAL A 540 6.50 -1.90 30.06
N GLN A 541 7.48 -1.31 29.39
CA GLN A 541 7.78 0.12 29.50
C GLN A 541 8.34 0.72 28.22
N ASN A 542 8.10 2.02 27.97
CA ASN A 542 8.64 2.79 26.84
C ASN A 542 8.61 2.07 25.48
N SER A 543 7.54 1.31 25.21
CA SER A 543 7.35 0.48 24.02
C SER A 543 6.33 1.17 23.11
N GLN A 544 6.81 1.88 22.09
CA GLN A 544 5.98 2.78 21.27
C GLN A 544 6.01 2.37 19.79
N TYR A 545 4.96 2.66 19.01
CA TYR A 545 4.93 2.41 17.55
C TYR A 545 5.29 0.98 17.10
N ASN A 546 5.01 -0.03 17.92
CA ASN A 546 5.24 -1.43 17.56
C ASN A 546 4.01 -2.03 16.86
N THR A 547 4.24 -2.94 15.93
CA THR A 547 3.20 -3.69 15.24
C THR A 547 3.16 -5.12 15.77
N ILE A 548 2.06 -5.47 16.44
CA ILE A 548 1.79 -6.81 16.96
C ILE A 548 0.57 -7.38 16.23
N THR A 549 0.78 -8.28 15.28
CA THR A 549 -0.33 -8.82 14.45
C THR A 549 -0.19 -10.31 14.14
N GLY A 550 -1.31 -11.03 14.07
CA GLY A 550 -1.34 -12.42 13.59
C GLY A 550 -0.66 -13.45 14.51
N ASN A 551 -0.30 -13.08 15.74
CA ASN A 551 0.24 -14.02 16.71
C ASN A 551 -0.89 -14.88 17.31
N ALA A 552 -0.65 -16.18 17.43
CA ALA A 552 -1.58 -17.14 17.98
C ALA A 552 -1.06 -17.66 19.32
N CYS A 553 -1.82 -17.47 20.40
CA CYS A 553 -1.49 -18.01 21.70
C CYS A 553 -2.35 -19.24 22.02
N TYR A 554 -1.72 -20.31 22.51
CA TYR A 554 -2.38 -21.58 22.82
C TYR A 554 -2.10 -22.05 24.25
N ASP A 555 -2.90 -23.02 24.68
CA ASP A 555 -2.68 -23.87 25.85
C ASP A 555 -2.53 -23.11 27.17
N LYS A 556 -3.37 -22.09 27.42
CA LYS A 556 -3.34 -21.30 28.66
C LYS A 556 -3.09 -22.15 29.93
N SER A 557 -2.11 -21.72 30.73
CA SER A 557 -1.92 -22.23 32.10
C SER A 557 -2.65 -21.36 33.14
N ALA A 558 -2.67 -21.80 34.39
CA ALA A 558 -3.18 -21.00 35.51
C ALA A 558 -2.40 -19.67 35.70
N ALA A 559 -1.14 -19.59 35.24
CA ALA A 559 -0.33 -18.38 35.29
C ALA A 559 -0.66 -17.39 34.15
N SER A 560 -1.25 -17.87 33.04
CA SER A 560 -1.43 -17.09 31.83
C SER A 560 -2.65 -16.16 31.92
N LEU A 561 -2.42 -14.86 31.71
CA LEU A 561 -3.43 -13.82 31.86
C LEU A 561 -3.93 -13.27 30.51
N ALA A 562 -3.08 -13.19 29.49
CA ALA A 562 -3.47 -12.73 28.16
C ALA A 562 -2.44 -13.12 27.09
N CYS A 563 -2.84 -13.14 25.82
CA CYS A 563 -1.89 -13.29 24.71
C CYS A 563 -0.98 -12.05 24.59
N VAL A 564 -1.55 -10.85 24.67
CA VAL A 564 -0.79 -9.59 24.69
C VAL A 564 -1.12 -8.77 25.96
N ASN A 565 -0.10 -8.30 26.66
CA ASN A 565 -0.23 -7.36 27.76
C ASN A 565 0.41 -6.02 27.42
N VAL A 566 -0.31 -4.94 27.71
CA VAL A 566 0.18 -3.56 27.62
C VAL A 566 0.18 -2.94 29.01
N ALA A 567 1.32 -3.02 29.68
CA ALA A 567 1.47 -2.47 31.03
C ALA A 567 1.37 -0.93 31.01
N SER A 568 1.03 -0.34 32.16
CA SER A 568 0.88 1.12 32.30
C SER A 568 2.16 1.89 31.95
N GLY A 569 3.34 1.29 32.18
CA GLY A 569 4.62 1.89 31.83
C GLY A 569 4.93 1.91 30.34
N ALA A 570 4.21 1.13 29.50
CA ALA A 570 4.53 0.94 28.09
C ALA A 570 4.54 2.26 27.31
N GLY A 571 3.75 3.25 27.72
CA GLY A 571 3.56 4.48 26.97
C GLY A 571 2.77 4.17 25.69
N ASN A 572 1.46 4.36 25.74
CA ASN A 572 0.52 3.93 24.69
C ASN A 572 0.54 4.82 23.44
N PHE A 573 1.70 5.23 22.95
CA PHE A 573 1.79 6.03 21.73
C PHE A 573 2.03 5.13 20.52
N GLY A 574 0.97 4.94 19.72
CA GLY A 574 1.06 4.41 18.35
C GLY A 574 1.32 2.91 18.17
N ASN A 575 1.23 2.07 19.21
CA ASN A 575 1.30 0.61 19.01
C ASN A 575 0.06 0.12 18.26
N THR A 576 0.25 -0.65 17.19
CA THR A 576 -0.82 -1.32 16.45
C THR A 576 -0.92 -2.77 16.91
N ILE A 577 -2.05 -3.16 17.51
CA ILE A 577 -2.28 -4.51 18.03
C ILE A 577 -3.51 -5.11 17.35
N VAL A 578 -3.30 -6.19 16.59
CA VAL A 578 -4.34 -6.97 15.90
C VAL A 578 -4.16 -8.44 16.26
N VAL A 579 -4.91 -8.90 17.27
CA VAL A 579 -4.76 -10.27 17.81
C VAL A 579 -6.08 -11.01 17.62
N ALA A 580 -6.02 -12.12 16.89
CA ALA A 580 -7.08 -13.13 16.85
C ALA A 580 -6.58 -14.32 17.66
N ASN A 581 -6.97 -14.39 18.93
CA ASN A 581 -6.54 -15.47 19.79
C ASN A 581 -7.42 -16.71 19.55
N PRO A 582 -6.86 -17.85 19.10
CA PRO A 582 -7.64 -19.06 18.85
C PRO A 582 -8.12 -19.75 20.13
N ASP A 583 -7.45 -19.53 21.27
CA ASP A 583 -7.91 -20.03 22.57
C ASP A 583 -8.99 -19.12 23.18
N SER A 584 -10.25 -19.57 23.14
CA SER A 584 -11.41 -18.84 23.66
C SER A 584 -11.37 -18.56 25.18
N THR A 585 -10.49 -19.23 25.93
CA THR A 585 -10.40 -19.11 27.40
C THR A 585 -9.32 -18.12 27.87
N LEU A 586 -8.51 -17.63 26.94
CA LEU A 586 -7.43 -16.69 27.17
C LEU A 586 -7.80 -15.31 26.57
N PRO A 587 -7.82 -14.24 27.36
CA PRO A 587 -7.99 -12.89 26.83
C PRO A 587 -6.94 -12.57 25.75
N SER A 588 -7.38 -12.07 24.59
CA SER A 588 -6.45 -11.67 23.52
C SER A 588 -5.53 -10.53 23.97
N ILE A 589 -6.07 -9.54 24.69
CA ILE A 589 -5.35 -8.34 25.14
C ILE A 589 -5.76 -8.01 26.58
N THR A 590 -4.81 -7.56 27.41
CA THR A 590 -5.05 -6.94 28.71
C THR A 590 -4.19 -5.68 28.90
N GLY A 591 -4.62 -4.76 29.77
CA GLY A 591 -3.92 -3.49 30.04
C GLY A 591 -4.46 -2.27 29.26
N GLN A 592 -3.74 -1.16 29.30
CA GLN A 592 -4.19 0.09 28.64
C GLN A 592 -3.82 0.06 27.15
N THR A 593 -4.77 0.32 26.26
CA THR A 593 -4.54 0.40 24.80
C THR A 593 -5.08 1.70 24.24
N SER A 594 -4.41 2.27 23.24
CA SER A 594 -4.76 3.52 22.57
C SER A 594 -5.41 3.32 21.21
N GLU A 595 -5.07 2.25 20.49
CA GLU A 595 -5.73 1.79 19.26
C GLU A 595 -5.81 0.26 19.27
N VAL A 596 -7.03 -0.28 19.35
CA VAL A 596 -7.29 -1.72 19.20
C VAL A 596 -7.98 -1.93 17.85
N GLY A 597 -7.23 -2.45 16.88
CA GLY A 597 -7.81 -2.99 15.66
C GLY A 597 -8.32 -4.40 15.96
N LEU A 598 -9.57 -4.54 16.41
CA LEU A 598 -10.19 -5.87 16.51
C LEU A 598 -10.49 -6.36 15.09
N GLY A 599 -9.64 -7.24 14.57
CA GLY A 599 -9.94 -8.00 13.36
C GLY A 599 -11.18 -8.84 13.61
N ALA A 600 -12.26 -8.56 12.88
CA ALA A 600 -13.52 -9.28 12.99
C ALA A 600 -13.30 -10.77 12.74
N VAL A 601 -13.41 -11.58 13.80
CA VAL A 601 -13.55 -13.01 13.67
C VAL A 601 -15.04 -13.26 13.39
N ASN A 602 -15.33 -13.94 12.28
CA ASN A 602 -16.67 -14.39 11.94
C ASN A 602 -17.22 -15.27 13.08
N ASN A 603 -18.05 -14.66 13.93
CA ASN A 603 -19.06 -15.22 14.85
C ASN A 603 -19.03 -14.43 16.17
N ALA A 604 -20.08 -13.63 16.39
CA ALA A 604 -20.41 -12.95 17.64
C ALA A 604 -19.29 -12.09 18.25
N CYS A 605 -19.13 -10.86 17.74
CA CYS A 605 -18.47 -9.78 18.47
C CYS A 605 -19.36 -9.35 19.64
N ALA A 606 -19.35 -10.10 20.74
CA ALA A 606 -19.87 -9.65 22.01
C ALA A 606 -18.85 -8.69 22.64
N VAL A 607 -18.94 -7.40 22.32
CA VAL A 607 -18.20 -6.35 23.01
C VAL A 607 -18.76 -6.24 24.43
N HIS A 608 -18.28 -7.07 25.35
CA HIS A 608 -18.61 -6.97 26.77
C HIS A 608 -17.72 -5.89 27.41
N SER A 609 -18.28 -4.68 27.49
CA SER A 609 -17.79 -3.50 28.22
C SER A 609 -16.40 -2.94 27.83
N ILE A 610 -16.39 -1.79 27.15
CA ILE A 610 -15.26 -0.86 27.15
C ILE A 610 -15.50 0.13 28.29
N THR A 611 -14.85 -0.08 29.43
CA THR A 611 -14.82 0.88 30.55
C THR A 611 -13.68 1.87 30.29
N THR A 612 -13.89 2.91 29.48
CA THR A 612 -12.85 3.92 29.25
C THR A 612 -12.84 4.98 30.35
N GLY A 613 -11.87 4.86 31.27
CA GLY A 613 -11.25 6.03 31.87
C GLY A 613 -10.26 6.62 30.87
N ASN A 614 -10.60 7.78 30.32
CA ASN A 614 -9.81 8.63 29.41
C ASN A 614 -9.67 8.19 27.93
N ALA A 615 -10.46 8.85 27.08
CA ALA A 615 -10.14 9.30 25.72
C ALA A 615 -9.57 8.30 24.69
N ALA A 616 -10.10 7.08 24.60
CA ALA A 616 -9.97 6.30 23.37
C ALA A 616 -10.99 6.80 22.34
N ARG A 617 -10.54 7.51 21.30
CA ARG A 617 -11.36 7.80 20.11
C ARG A 617 -11.47 6.53 19.28
N CYS A 618 -12.42 5.66 19.60
CA CYS A 618 -12.82 4.59 18.69
C CYS A 618 -13.54 5.24 17.50
N LEU A 619 -12.82 5.50 16.42
CA LEU A 619 -13.43 5.87 15.14
C LEU A 619 -14.06 4.60 14.55
N LEU A 620 -15.32 4.35 14.90
CA LEU A 620 -16.17 3.42 14.15
C LEU A 620 -16.45 4.06 12.79
N GLN A 621 -15.52 3.87 11.86
CA GLN A 621 -15.66 4.32 10.48
C GLN A 621 -16.53 3.29 9.75
N PHE A 622 -17.83 3.56 9.72
CA PHE A 622 -18.76 2.76 8.91
C PHE A 622 -18.58 3.16 7.45
N ASP A 623 -17.95 2.29 6.66
CA ASP A 623 -17.85 2.45 5.22
C ASP A 623 -19.26 2.34 4.60
N SER A 624 -19.64 3.37 3.84
CA SER A 624 -20.96 3.52 3.23
C SER A 624 -21.25 2.53 2.10
N SER A 625 -20.31 1.66 1.73
CA SER A 625 -20.45 0.75 0.58
C SER A 625 -21.11 -0.60 0.87
N ASN A 626 -21.31 -1.02 2.14
CA ASN A 626 -21.74 -2.41 2.47
C ASN A 626 -23.04 -2.57 3.29
N PHE A 627 -23.94 -1.58 3.29
CA PHE A 627 -25.28 -1.75 3.89
C PHE A 627 -26.34 -2.07 2.83
N THR A 628 -26.39 -3.34 2.38
CA THR A 628 -27.53 -3.80 1.53
C THR A 628 -28.52 -4.70 2.26
N LYS A 629 -28.24 -5.19 3.47
CA LYS A 629 -29.23 -5.89 4.30
C LYS A 629 -28.72 -6.11 5.73
N LEU A 630 -29.42 -5.56 6.72
CA LEU A 630 -29.51 -6.21 8.03
C LEU A 630 -30.54 -7.33 7.86
N ASP A 631 -30.10 -8.50 7.37
CA ASP A 631 -30.95 -9.68 7.48
C ASP A 631 -31.07 -10.02 8.97
N PRO A 632 -32.28 -10.12 9.54
CA PRO A 632 -32.44 -10.63 10.89
C PRO A 632 -31.90 -12.06 10.90
N ASP A 633 -30.82 -12.25 11.64
CA ASP A 633 -30.40 -13.58 12.06
C ASP A 633 -31.61 -14.26 12.74
N SER A 634 -31.89 -15.47 12.29
CA SER A 634 -32.83 -16.46 12.81
C SER A 634 -32.81 -16.70 14.33
N SER A 635 -31.86 -16.12 15.08
CA SER A 635 -31.71 -16.30 16.53
C SER A 635 -32.63 -15.43 17.39
N GLY A 636 -33.43 -14.52 16.83
CA GLY A 636 -34.42 -13.77 17.62
C GLY A 636 -33.81 -12.82 18.66
N ALA A 637 -32.54 -12.45 18.51
CA ALA A 637 -31.89 -11.42 19.30
C ALA A 637 -32.34 -10.04 18.80
N TRP A 638 -33.49 -9.59 19.29
CA TRP A 638 -33.84 -8.17 19.26
C TRP A 638 -32.71 -7.42 19.97
N LEU A 639 -32.09 -6.44 19.29
CA LEU A 639 -31.32 -5.41 19.98
C LEU A 639 -32.24 -4.88 21.08
N PRO A 640 -31.93 -5.08 22.37
CA PRO A 640 -32.82 -4.69 23.44
C PRO A 640 -33.11 -3.20 23.27
N ALA A 641 -34.39 -2.89 23.28
CA ALA A 641 -34.94 -1.58 23.01
C ALA A 641 -34.07 -0.47 23.65
N ILE A 642 -33.86 0.60 22.88
CA ILE A 642 -33.02 1.79 23.17
C ILE A 642 -31.57 1.64 22.68
N THR A 643 -31.38 1.66 21.36
CA THR A 643 -30.16 2.27 20.80
C THR A 643 -30.33 3.79 20.90
N GLY A 644 -29.90 4.36 22.03
CA GLY A 644 -29.86 5.81 22.20
C GLY A 644 -28.80 6.41 21.27
N ILE A 645 -29.23 6.97 20.13
CA ILE A 645 -28.35 7.77 19.28
C ILE A 645 -28.27 9.17 19.89
N GLY A 646 -27.27 9.41 20.74
CA GLY A 646 -26.83 10.78 21.07
C GLY A 646 -26.35 11.02 22.50
N PHE A 647 -25.03 11.16 22.68
CA PHE A 647 -24.50 12.24 23.50
C PHE A 647 -24.30 13.44 22.57
N ALA A 648 -25.23 14.39 22.53
CA ALA A 648 -25.01 15.62 21.78
C ALA A 648 -24.07 16.54 22.57
N PRO A 649 -23.14 17.27 21.92
CA PRO A 649 -22.21 18.20 22.58
C PRO A 649 -22.88 19.47 23.16
N ILE A 650 -24.22 19.58 23.10
CA ILE A 650 -25.00 20.71 23.59
C ILE A 650 -25.90 20.19 24.71
N ALA A 651 -25.84 20.83 25.89
CA ALA A 651 -26.40 20.34 27.15
C ALA A 651 -27.93 20.08 27.19
N ASN A 652 -28.68 20.21 26.10
CA ASN A 652 -30.14 20.07 26.06
C ASN A 652 -30.68 19.48 24.73
N VAL A 653 -29.87 18.75 23.96
CA VAL A 653 -30.31 18.16 22.67
C VAL A 653 -30.12 16.64 22.66
N GLY A 654 -31.17 15.87 22.34
CA GLY A 654 -31.11 14.41 22.23
C GLY A 654 -30.61 13.91 20.87
N LEU A 655 -31.03 14.56 19.78
CA LEU A 655 -30.60 14.26 18.40
C LEU A 655 -30.46 15.58 17.62
N LEU A 656 -29.26 15.85 17.10
CA LEU A 656 -28.97 17.02 16.28
C LEU A 656 -28.58 16.59 14.86
N VAL A 657 -29.52 16.68 13.91
CA VAL A 657 -29.24 16.48 12.50
C VAL A 657 -28.83 17.81 11.88
N ARG A 658 -27.52 18.07 11.78
CA ARG A 658 -26.94 19.22 11.06
C ARG A 658 -25.98 18.71 10.00
N PRO A 659 -26.27 18.91 8.71
CA PRO A 659 -25.28 18.61 7.68
C PRO A 659 -24.12 19.60 7.82
N ASN A 660 -22.90 19.07 7.93
CA ASN A 660 -21.64 19.83 7.96
C ASN A 660 -21.15 20.22 6.55
N THR A 661 -21.85 19.76 5.52
CA THR A 661 -21.62 20.07 4.11
C THR A 661 -22.95 20.46 3.46
N ILE A 662 -22.91 21.39 2.51
CA ILE A 662 -24.12 21.82 1.78
C ILE A 662 -24.61 20.63 0.95
N LEU A 663 -25.86 20.20 1.15
CA LEU A 663 -26.49 19.23 0.26
C LEU A 663 -26.63 19.87 -1.14
N THR A 664 -26.34 19.13 -2.22
CA THR A 664 -26.23 19.68 -3.59
C THR A 664 -27.26 19.14 -4.59
N GLY A 665 -28.19 18.28 -4.15
CA GLY A 665 -29.25 17.71 -5.00
C GLY A 665 -30.40 18.68 -5.32
N ILE A 666 -31.17 18.38 -6.37
CA ILE A 666 -32.40 19.13 -6.73
C ILE A 666 -33.59 18.84 -5.79
N SER A 667 -33.54 17.71 -5.07
CA SER A 667 -34.41 17.36 -3.94
C SER A 667 -33.52 16.96 -2.78
N GLN A 668 -33.79 17.48 -1.59
CA GLN A 668 -32.94 17.31 -0.41
C GLN A 668 -33.82 17.08 0.81
N ASN A 669 -33.67 15.92 1.44
CA ASN A 669 -34.40 15.55 2.65
C ASN A 669 -33.43 15.59 3.84
N GLY A 670 -33.81 16.30 4.91
CA GLY A 670 -33.03 16.31 6.15
C GLY A 670 -33.25 15.04 6.98
N ILE A 671 -34.52 14.62 7.11
CA ILE A 671 -34.95 13.36 7.72
C ILE A 671 -36.09 12.82 6.85
N GLU A 672 -35.95 11.61 6.31
CA GLU A 672 -36.98 10.91 5.55
C GLU A 672 -37.39 9.64 6.30
N SER A 673 -38.69 9.49 6.59
CA SER A 673 -39.26 8.29 7.22
C SER A 673 -40.36 7.73 6.34
N ALA A 674 -40.13 6.57 5.75
CA ALA A 674 -41.03 5.92 4.81
C ALA A 674 -41.16 4.40 5.14
N PRO A 675 -41.77 4.03 6.28
CA PRO A 675 -41.92 2.62 6.61
C PRO A 675 -42.86 1.92 5.63
N VAL A 676 -42.50 0.70 5.23
CA VAL A 676 -43.38 -0.22 4.49
C VAL A 676 -43.88 -1.28 5.46
N CYS A 677 -45.12 -1.12 5.92
CA CYS A 677 -45.74 -2.09 6.85
C CYS A 677 -46.36 -3.27 6.09
N SER A 678 -46.22 -4.47 6.65
CA SER A 678 -46.78 -5.71 6.08
C SER A 678 -48.30 -5.76 6.20
N SER A 679 -49.00 -6.20 5.15
CA SER A 679 -50.45 -6.40 5.20
C SER A 679 -50.90 -7.64 5.98
N ALA A 680 -49.96 -8.49 6.44
CA ALA A 680 -50.31 -9.81 6.98
C ALA A 680 -50.77 -9.82 8.46
N ALA A 681 -50.53 -8.75 9.24
CA ALA A 681 -50.94 -8.67 10.65
C ALA A 681 -50.82 -7.26 11.30
N THR A 682 -50.59 -6.18 10.54
CA THR A 682 -50.31 -4.87 11.14
C THR A 682 -51.59 -4.20 11.65
N GLY A 683 -51.71 -4.06 12.98
CA GLY A 683 -52.79 -3.32 13.63
C GLY A 683 -52.62 -1.80 13.62
N GLU A 684 -51.39 -1.31 13.52
CA GLU A 684 -51.05 0.12 13.44
C GLU A 684 -49.68 0.30 12.74
N CYS A 685 -49.56 1.28 11.85
CA CYS A 685 -48.32 1.60 11.13
C CYS A 685 -48.04 3.11 11.23
N ASN A 686 -47.03 3.48 12.01
CA ASN A 686 -46.68 4.89 12.23
C ASN A 686 -45.29 5.20 11.67
N ALA A 687 -45.20 6.18 10.76
CA ALA A 687 -43.92 6.67 10.24
C ALA A 687 -43.16 7.55 11.23
N VAL A 688 -43.87 8.35 12.01
CA VAL A 688 -43.31 9.19 13.06
C VAL A 688 -44.29 9.21 14.23
N VAL A 689 -43.82 8.86 15.43
CA VAL A 689 -44.56 9.03 16.70
C VAL A 689 -43.78 10.01 17.55
N ALA A 690 -44.40 11.15 17.88
CA ALA A 690 -43.79 12.16 18.73
C ALA A 690 -44.65 12.39 19.97
N ARG A 691 -44.02 12.32 21.16
CA ARG A 691 -44.67 12.56 22.44
C ARG A 691 -43.73 13.34 23.35
N ALA A 692 -44.27 14.30 24.09
CA ALA A 692 -43.54 15.02 25.10
C ALA A 692 -44.09 14.60 26.48
N ASP A 693 -43.33 13.74 27.16
CA ASP A 693 -43.65 13.27 28.51
C ASP A 693 -42.94 14.15 29.54
N THR A 694 -43.61 14.42 30.65
CA THR A 694 -42.97 15.00 31.84
C THR A 694 -42.67 13.90 32.85
N GLN A 695 -41.64 14.08 33.68
CA GLN A 695 -41.41 13.19 34.82
C GLN A 695 -42.68 13.10 35.69
N ALA A 696 -42.91 11.92 36.28
CA ALA A 696 -43.92 11.73 37.32
C ALA A 696 -43.50 12.43 38.64
N ALA A 697 -43.49 13.75 38.62
CA ALA A 697 -43.24 14.65 39.75
C ALA A 697 -44.03 15.96 39.53
N SER A 698 -44.28 16.73 40.59
CA SER A 698 -44.95 18.03 40.46
C SER A 698 -44.00 19.03 39.79
N PHE A 699 -44.09 19.16 38.46
CA PHE A 699 -43.27 20.05 37.66
C PHE A 699 -44.14 20.78 36.64
N THR A 700 -44.01 22.11 36.56
CA THR A 700 -44.74 22.93 35.59
C THR A 700 -43.88 23.11 34.34
N VAL A 701 -44.35 22.61 33.20
CA VAL A 701 -43.77 22.89 31.88
C VAL A 701 -44.53 24.07 31.25
N PRO A 702 -43.92 25.26 31.09
CA PRO A 702 -44.61 26.43 30.52
C PRO A 702 -45.04 26.25 29.05
N SER A 703 -44.37 25.35 28.31
CA SER A 703 -44.73 24.98 26.94
C SER A 703 -44.21 23.57 26.63
N SER A 704 -45.10 22.68 26.18
CA SER A 704 -44.77 21.33 25.73
C SER A 704 -45.28 21.17 24.31
N ASN A 705 -44.39 20.84 23.36
CA ASN A 705 -44.75 20.67 21.95
C ASN A 705 -44.19 19.33 21.47
N ALA A 706 -45.07 18.41 21.06
CA ALA A 706 -44.65 17.15 20.45
C ALA A 706 -44.07 17.38 19.03
N PHE A 707 -44.60 18.37 18.30
CA PHE A 707 -44.11 18.79 17.00
C PHE A 707 -44.09 20.33 16.95
N ARG A 708 -42.90 20.92 16.73
CA ARG A 708 -42.73 22.38 16.64
C ARG A 708 -41.99 22.72 15.35
N VAL A 709 -42.69 23.37 14.43
CA VAL A 709 -42.11 23.92 13.21
C VAL A 709 -41.59 25.33 13.50
N LEU A 710 -40.34 25.62 13.13
CA LEU A 710 -39.75 26.95 13.20
C LEU A 710 -39.73 27.60 11.82
N ASP A 711 -39.64 28.92 11.78
CA ASP A 711 -39.49 29.64 10.51
C ASP A 711 -38.14 29.32 9.85
N GLY A 712 -38.12 29.27 8.53
CA GLY A 712 -36.93 29.01 7.74
C GLY A 712 -36.01 30.22 7.71
N ILE A 713 -34.74 30.05 8.07
CA ILE A 713 -33.75 31.13 7.96
C ILE A 713 -33.27 31.22 6.51
N LYS A 714 -33.66 32.29 5.83
CA LYS A 714 -33.22 32.59 4.47
C LYS A 714 -31.86 33.29 4.49
N GLY A 715 -30.84 32.66 3.88
CA GLY A 715 -29.52 33.28 3.71
C GLY A 715 -29.56 34.52 2.80
N SER A 716 -28.68 35.49 3.04
CA SER A 716 -28.55 36.69 2.21
C SER A 716 -28.30 36.30 0.74
N GLY A 717 -29.04 36.89 -0.19
CA GLY A 717 -28.96 36.59 -1.64
C GLY A 717 -29.75 35.38 -2.12
N SER A 718 -30.41 34.61 -1.24
CA SER A 718 -31.29 33.50 -1.65
C SER A 718 -32.68 34.00 -2.10
N THR A 719 -33.44 33.18 -2.80
CA THR A 719 -34.88 33.39 -3.08
C THR A 719 -35.63 32.12 -2.71
N ILE A 720 -36.64 32.24 -1.82
CA ILE A 720 -37.56 31.16 -1.49
C ILE A 720 -38.88 31.50 -2.17
N THR A 721 -39.30 30.69 -3.16
CA THR A 721 -40.51 30.92 -3.95
C THR A 721 -41.77 30.36 -3.29
N LYS A 722 -41.62 29.34 -2.44
CA LYS A 722 -42.68 28.74 -1.60
C LYS A 722 -42.05 28.32 -0.27
N HIS A 723 -42.61 28.77 0.85
CA HIS A 723 -42.23 28.30 2.18
C HIS A 723 -43.48 27.74 2.86
N VAL A 724 -43.44 26.47 3.26
CA VAL A 724 -44.54 25.80 3.96
C VAL A 724 -44.01 25.26 5.27
N GLY A 725 -44.67 25.59 6.38
CA GLY A 725 -44.31 25.05 7.69
C GLY A 725 -44.77 23.60 7.88
N LEU A 726 -45.99 23.28 7.43
CA LEU A 726 -46.54 21.92 7.40
C LEU A 726 -47.25 21.72 6.06
N GLU A 727 -46.70 20.85 5.21
CA GLU A 727 -47.32 20.42 3.95
C GLU A 727 -47.83 18.99 4.15
N ILE A 728 -49.12 18.77 3.86
CA ILE A 728 -49.75 17.44 3.85
C ILE A 728 -50.25 17.23 2.43
N ASP A 729 -49.62 16.29 1.72
CA ASP A 729 -50.03 15.91 0.37
C ASP A 729 -51.44 15.28 0.36
N ASN A 730 -52.03 15.16 -0.82
CA ASN A 730 -53.34 14.54 -0.97
C ASN A 730 -53.31 13.09 -0.47
N LEU A 731 -54.06 12.80 0.58
CA LEU A 731 -54.15 11.46 1.15
C LEU A 731 -54.87 10.52 0.17
N THR A 732 -54.39 9.29 0.05
CA THR A 732 -54.92 8.28 -0.89
C THR A 732 -56.40 7.93 -0.64
N VAL A 733 -57.03 7.15 -1.53
CA VAL A 733 -58.45 6.72 -1.47
C VAL A 733 -58.77 5.66 -0.39
N GLY A 734 -58.28 5.86 0.84
CA GLY A 734 -58.77 5.11 2.01
C GLY A 734 -60.25 5.46 2.31
N ALA A 735 -60.98 4.55 2.95
CA ALA A 735 -62.39 4.79 3.32
C ALA A 735 -62.59 6.00 4.25
N THR A 736 -61.56 6.31 5.05
CA THR A 736 -61.51 7.48 5.94
C THR A 736 -60.07 8.02 5.95
N ASN A 737 -59.87 9.28 5.56
CA ASN A 737 -58.57 9.93 5.61
C ASN A 737 -58.71 11.28 6.31
N TYR A 738 -57.92 11.50 7.35
CA TYR A 738 -57.86 12.78 8.06
C TYR A 738 -56.48 13.39 7.88
N ALA A 739 -56.42 14.63 7.38
CA ALA A 739 -55.17 15.40 7.36
C ALA A 739 -54.77 15.82 8.79
N ILE A 740 -55.76 16.20 9.60
CA ILE A 740 -55.60 16.55 11.02
C ILE A 740 -56.81 15.99 11.78
N GLU A 741 -56.57 15.13 12.76
CA GLU A 741 -57.59 14.58 13.66
C GLU A 741 -57.24 14.90 15.11
N THR A 742 -58.24 15.29 15.91
CA THR A 742 -58.12 15.39 17.36
C THR A 742 -59.00 14.32 18.00
N GLN A 743 -58.39 13.29 18.60
CA GLN A 743 -59.13 12.26 19.33
C GLN A 743 -59.29 12.69 20.80
N GLY A 744 -60.53 12.96 21.24
CA GLY A 744 -60.86 13.36 22.62
C GLY A 744 -61.95 14.42 22.68
N ALA A 745 -62.93 14.25 23.58
CA ALA A 745 -64.26 14.87 23.49
C ALA A 745 -64.38 16.37 23.82
N THR A 746 -63.30 17.14 24.03
CA THR A 746 -63.46 18.47 24.65
C THR A 746 -62.58 19.63 24.13
N ASN A 747 -61.63 19.42 23.22
CA ASN A 747 -60.70 20.50 22.83
C ASN A 747 -60.81 20.86 21.33
N PRO A 748 -61.27 22.07 20.98
CA PRO A 748 -61.35 22.51 19.59
C PRO A 748 -59.96 22.78 19.00
N ILE A 749 -59.79 22.51 17.69
CA ILE A 749 -58.63 22.97 16.92
C ILE A 749 -58.66 24.50 16.88
N LYS A 750 -57.68 25.15 17.50
CA LYS A 750 -57.55 26.62 17.47
C LYS A 750 -56.54 27.01 16.38
N LEU A 751 -57.04 27.58 15.28
CA LEU A 751 -56.21 28.19 14.24
C LEU A 751 -56.20 29.70 14.49
N ALA A 752 -55.06 30.26 14.89
CA ALA A 752 -54.91 31.70 15.10
C ALA A 752 -54.45 32.36 13.79
N GLY A 753 -55.28 33.26 13.24
CA GLY A 753 -55.02 33.97 11.99
C GLY A 753 -56.18 33.85 10.98
N PRO A 754 -56.11 34.55 9.82
CA PRO A 754 -57.09 34.37 8.76
C PRO A 754 -56.98 32.93 8.22
N LEU A 755 -58.03 32.15 8.46
CA LEU A 755 -58.18 30.81 7.89
C LEU A 755 -58.76 30.95 6.48
N GLN A 756 -57.96 30.66 5.46
CA GLN A 756 -58.43 30.59 4.09
C GLN A 756 -58.79 29.13 3.76
N LEU A 757 -60.08 28.80 3.80
CA LEU A 757 -60.60 27.53 3.29
C LEU A 757 -60.95 27.73 1.81
N VAL A 758 -60.26 27.03 0.93
CA VAL A 758 -60.56 27.03 -0.52
C VAL A 758 -61.07 25.65 -0.88
N GLU A 759 -62.39 25.52 -0.95
CA GLU A 759 -63.05 24.31 -1.48
C GLU A 759 -63.42 24.56 -2.95
N THR A 760 -62.95 23.70 -3.85
CA THR A 760 -63.13 23.87 -5.31
C THR A 760 -64.37 23.14 -5.86
N THR A 761 -65.00 22.25 -5.08
CA THR A 761 -66.18 21.48 -5.49
C THR A 761 -67.00 21.06 -4.26
N ALA A 762 -68.32 21.30 -4.27
CA ALA A 762 -69.22 20.88 -3.20
C ALA A 762 -69.24 19.34 -3.03
N PRO A 763 -69.21 18.78 -1.80
CA PRO A 763 -69.19 17.34 -1.57
C PRO A 763 -70.49 16.68 -2.04
N SER A 764 -70.41 15.70 -2.94
CA SER A 764 -71.58 15.11 -3.61
C SER A 764 -72.35 14.04 -2.82
N ALA A 765 -72.07 13.80 -1.53
CA ALA A 765 -72.69 12.67 -0.82
C ALA A 765 -72.73 12.77 0.72
N VAL A 766 -73.13 13.89 1.32
CA VAL A 766 -73.30 13.96 2.79
C VAL A 766 -74.79 13.90 3.19
N SER A 767 -75.38 12.72 3.02
CA SER A 767 -76.68 12.43 3.64
C SER A 767 -76.44 11.97 5.08
N GLY A 768 -76.94 12.74 6.06
CA GLY A 768 -77.01 12.31 7.47
C GLY A 768 -75.94 12.82 8.44
N SER A 769 -75.09 13.79 8.06
CA SER A 769 -74.13 14.43 8.98
C SER A 769 -74.31 15.95 9.02
N GLU A 770 -74.19 16.55 10.20
CA GLU A 770 -74.07 18.00 10.35
C GLU A 770 -72.72 18.43 9.78
N VAL A 771 -72.75 19.10 8.62
CA VAL A 771 -71.52 19.61 7.98
C VAL A 771 -71.74 21.07 7.62
N CYS A 772 -70.81 21.90 8.08
CA CYS A 772 -70.63 23.25 7.57
C CYS A 772 -69.53 23.21 6.50
N TYR A 773 -69.83 23.66 5.28
CA TYR A 773 -68.82 23.83 4.24
C TYR A 773 -68.80 25.28 3.75
N ALA A 774 -67.63 25.73 3.33
CA ALA A 774 -67.41 27.09 2.85
C ALA A 774 -67.46 27.07 1.32
N GLU A 775 -68.57 27.54 0.75
CA GLU A 775 -68.70 27.59 -0.70
C GLU A 775 -67.90 28.78 -1.23
N SER A 776 -66.77 28.48 -1.87
CA SER A 776 -65.85 29.50 -2.40
C SER A 776 -66.49 30.44 -3.41
N THR A 777 -67.55 30.00 -4.10
CA THR A 777 -68.25 30.78 -5.14
C THR A 777 -69.22 31.81 -4.57
N SER A 778 -69.80 31.58 -3.39
CA SER A 778 -70.80 32.47 -2.77
C SER A 778 -70.28 33.21 -1.54
N HIS A 779 -69.05 32.91 -1.09
CA HIS A 779 -68.47 33.44 0.14
C HIS A 779 -69.37 33.23 1.37
N ALA A 780 -70.18 32.18 1.37
CA ALA A 780 -71.09 31.85 2.46
C ALA A 780 -70.72 30.52 3.11
N LEU A 781 -70.92 30.45 4.42
CA LEU A 781 -70.86 29.22 5.19
C LEU A 781 -72.24 28.57 5.17
N PHE A 782 -72.36 27.41 4.53
CA PHE A 782 -73.59 26.63 4.54
C PHE A 782 -73.47 25.53 5.58
N CYS A 783 -74.33 25.58 6.60
CA CYS A 783 -74.44 24.52 7.59
C CYS A 783 -75.76 23.79 7.41
N SER A 784 -75.70 22.47 7.30
CA SER A 784 -76.89 21.61 7.39
C SER A 784 -77.03 21.13 8.84
N PHE A 785 -78.19 21.39 9.45
CA PHE A 785 -78.57 20.83 10.74
C PHE A 785 -79.77 19.89 10.52
N ASN A 786 -79.66 18.63 10.95
CA ASN A 786 -80.76 17.65 10.99
C ASN A 786 -81.55 17.44 9.67
N GLY A 787 -80.87 17.30 8.54
CA GLY A 787 -81.48 16.71 7.32
C GLY A 787 -82.52 17.56 6.58
N GLY A 788 -82.60 18.88 6.85
CA GLY A 788 -83.45 19.82 6.12
C GLY A 788 -82.73 20.55 4.99
N ALA A 789 -83.47 20.92 3.93
CA ALA A 789 -82.95 21.73 2.83
C ALA A 789 -82.41 23.10 3.33
N PHE A 790 -81.29 23.54 2.74
CA PHE A 790 -80.60 24.78 3.10
C PHE A 790 -81.54 26.01 3.05
N ALA A 791 -81.80 26.66 4.18
CA ALA A 791 -82.62 27.87 4.26
C ALA A 791 -81.83 29.05 4.86
N ARG A 792 -82.03 30.23 4.27
CA ARG A 792 -81.43 31.52 4.66
C ARG A 792 -82.19 32.08 5.88
N VAL A 793 -81.52 32.36 7.00
CA VAL A 793 -82.16 32.86 8.22
C VAL A 793 -82.21 34.41 8.21
N GLY A 794 -83.39 35.02 7.96
CA GLY A 794 -83.65 36.47 8.09
C GLY A 794 -85.14 36.85 7.91
N PRO A 795 -85.64 37.97 8.50
CA PRO A 795 -87.06 38.37 8.45
C PRO A 795 -87.52 38.85 7.05
N THR A 796 -88.84 38.77 6.78
CA THR A 796 -89.43 39.18 5.48
C THR A 796 -89.87 40.65 5.52
N LEU A 797 -89.24 41.51 4.72
CA LEU A 797 -89.56 42.93 4.62
C LEU A 797 -90.88 43.17 3.86
N LEU A 798 -91.81 43.92 4.46
CA LEU A 798 -93.10 44.31 3.86
C LEU A 798 -93.07 45.71 3.25
N ASN A 799 -92.35 46.65 3.87
CA ASN A 799 -92.19 48.01 3.37
C ASN A 799 -90.94 48.67 3.96
N GLN A 800 -90.28 49.50 3.16
CA GLN A 800 -89.19 50.37 3.61
C GLN A 800 -89.37 51.75 2.99
N GLN A 801 -89.43 52.77 3.83
CA GLN A 801 -89.38 54.17 3.43
C GLN A 801 -88.12 54.80 4.01
N ASN A 802 -87.37 55.49 3.16
CA ASN A 802 -86.12 56.18 3.52
C ASN A 802 -86.33 57.70 3.51
N ASN A 803 -85.37 58.43 4.08
CA ASN A 803 -85.30 59.89 4.25
C ASN A 803 -86.31 60.72 3.43
N LEU A 804 -87.32 61.25 4.13
CA LEU A 804 -88.23 62.24 3.56
C LEU A 804 -87.74 63.65 3.89
N THR A 805 -88.19 64.64 3.11
CA THR A 805 -87.92 66.05 3.37
C THR A 805 -88.45 66.46 4.76
N PRO A 806 -87.82 67.43 5.44
CA PRO A 806 -88.30 67.92 6.73
C PRO A 806 -89.77 68.34 6.68
N VAL A 807 -90.55 67.91 7.66
CA VAL A 807 -91.97 68.28 7.83
C VAL A 807 -92.05 69.33 8.93
N VAL A 808 -92.66 70.48 8.65
CA VAL A 808 -92.84 71.57 9.61
C VAL A 808 -94.10 71.33 10.44
N GLY A 809 -94.03 71.55 11.76
CA GLY A 809 -95.19 71.50 12.64
C GLY A 809 -96.23 72.58 12.30
N ASN A 810 -97.43 72.47 12.88
CA ASN A 810 -98.47 73.50 12.78
C ASN A 810 -99.43 73.49 13.99
N SER A 811 -98.98 72.94 15.11
CA SER A 811 -99.77 72.71 16.32
C SER A 811 -100.94 71.73 16.14
N ALA A 812 -100.96 70.97 15.04
CA ALA A 812 -101.84 69.82 14.81
C ALA A 812 -101.00 68.58 14.44
N ASP A 813 -101.63 67.40 14.49
CA ASP A 813 -100.94 66.13 14.15
C ASP A 813 -100.57 66.11 12.65
N GLN A 814 -99.27 65.99 12.36
CA GLN A 814 -98.70 65.88 11.01
C GLN A 814 -98.16 64.47 10.77
N VAL A 815 -98.52 63.84 9.65
CA VAL A 815 -98.06 62.49 9.26
C VAL A 815 -96.72 62.59 8.54
N PHE A 816 -95.77 61.74 8.92
CA PHE A 816 -94.49 61.67 8.22
C PHE A 816 -93.97 60.27 7.92
N PHE A 817 -94.64 59.22 8.41
CA PHE A 817 -94.54 57.88 7.83
C PHE A 817 -95.94 57.27 7.74
N THR A 818 -96.25 56.59 6.64
CA THR A 818 -97.48 55.81 6.55
C THR A 818 -97.32 54.60 5.64
N TYR A 819 -97.87 53.46 6.05
CA TYR A 819 -97.95 52.26 5.22
C TYR A 819 -99.23 51.50 5.55
N THR A 820 -100.01 51.17 4.53
CA THR A 820 -101.19 50.30 4.70
C THR A 820 -100.78 48.86 4.56
N VAL A 821 -100.80 48.12 5.67
CA VAL A 821 -100.62 46.66 5.64
C VAL A 821 -101.86 46.06 4.96
N PRO A 822 -101.72 45.37 3.82
CA PRO A 822 -102.86 44.74 3.16
C PRO A 822 -103.54 43.71 4.07
N ALA A 823 -104.85 43.53 3.88
CA ALA A 823 -105.61 42.56 4.68
C ALA A 823 -105.05 41.14 4.49
N GLY A 824 -104.83 40.42 5.58
CA GLY A 824 -104.32 39.04 5.55
C GLY A 824 -102.80 38.90 5.42
N THR A 825 -102.04 39.99 5.27
CA THR A 825 -100.57 39.94 5.12
C THR A 825 -99.85 39.42 6.38
N VAL A 826 -100.41 39.63 7.56
CA VAL A 826 -99.87 39.12 8.83
C VAL A 826 -100.74 37.93 9.26
N PRO A 827 -100.26 36.68 9.21
CA PRO A 827 -101.04 35.53 9.66
C PRO A 827 -101.37 35.58 11.17
N SER A 828 -102.42 34.88 11.60
CA SER A 828 -102.73 34.73 13.03
C SER A 828 -101.55 34.07 13.77
N GLY A 829 -101.19 34.61 14.93
CA GLY A 829 -100.04 34.19 15.73
C GLY A 829 -98.68 34.72 15.23
N LYS A 830 -98.67 35.48 14.13
CA LYS A 830 -97.48 36.20 13.65
C LYS A 830 -97.54 37.67 14.01
N SER A 831 -96.41 38.34 13.91
CA SER A 831 -96.31 39.76 14.23
C SER A 831 -95.76 40.57 13.06
N VAL A 832 -96.18 41.82 13.00
CA VAL A 832 -95.49 42.82 12.20
C VAL A 832 -94.64 43.66 13.13
N ARG A 833 -93.38 43.83 12.76
CA ARG A 833 -92.46 44.74 13.43
C ARG A 833 -92.28 45.97 12.57
N VAL A 834 -92.42 47.12 13.21
CA VAL A 834 -92.22 48.42 12.61
C VAL A 834 -91.05 49.08 13.31
N THR A 835 -89.99 49.38 12.56
CA THR A 835 -88.84 50.15 13.05
C THR A 835 -88.83 51.48 12.35
N PHE A 836 -88.74 52.57 13.10
CA PHE A 836 -88.79 53.90 12.53
C PHE A 836 -87.82 54.85 13.23
N THR A 837 -87.20 55.71 12.44
CA THR A 837 -86.18 56.67 12.87
C THR A 837 -86.48 58.03 12.28
N TRP A 838 -86.32 59.07 13.08
CA TRP A 838 -86.48 60.47 12.65
C TRP A 838 -85.54 61.37 13.44
N LYS A 839 -85.39 62.61 12.98
CA LYS A 839 -84.55 63.65 13.60
C LYS A 839 -85.38 64.89 13.86
N HIS A 840 -85.28 65.46 15.07
CA HIS A 840 -85.78 66.81 15.33
C HIS A 840 -84.80 67.81 14.69
N SER A 841 -85.11 68.25 13.48
CA SER A 841 -84.16 68.93 12.60
C SER A 841 -84.09 70.44 12.85
N THR A 842 -85.16 71.06 13.36
CA THR A 842 -85.22 72.50 13.69
C THR A 842 -86.25 72.73 14.78
N GLY A 843 -85.96 73.59 15.77
CA GLY A 843 -86.89 73.95 16.85
C GLY A 843 -86.44 73.50 18.25
N THR A 844 -87.13 73.98 19.28
CA THR A 844 -86.90 73.63 20.70
C THR A 844 -88.19 73.39 21.46
N ALA A 845 -89.34 73.41 20.77
CA ALA A 845 -90.62 73.18 21.39
C ALA A 845 -90.82 71.70 21.73
N ALA A 846 -91.68 71.46 22.72
CA ALA A 846 -92.14 70.14 23.09
C ALA A 846 -92.84 69.43 21.92
N ILE A 847 -92.24 68.35 21.39
CA ILE A 847 -92.87 67.53 20.36
C ILE A 847 -93.56 66.32 20.97
N THR A 848 -94.83 66.10 20.60
CA THR A 848 -95.54 64.86 20.88
C THR A 848 -95.57 63.97 19.64
N TYR A 849 -95.05 62.75 19.72
CA TYR A 849 -95.14 61.78 18.60
C TYR A 849 -96.20 60.72 18.86
N LYS A 850 -96.91 60.28 17.83
CA LYS A 850 -97.99 59.30 17.94
C LYS A 850 -97.82 58.22 16.89
N PHE A 851 -97.96 56.96 17.31
CA PHE A 851 -98.06 55.84 16.39
C PHE A 851 -99.52 55.41 16.27
N PHE A 852 -100.00 55.32 15.03
CA PHE A 852 -101.36 54.94 14.68
C PHE A 852 -101.39 53.59 13.97
N CYS A 853 -102.47 52.85 14.18
CA CYS A 853 -102.90 51.77 13.32
C CYS A 853 -104.40 51.87 13.06
N GLY A 854 -104.79 51.86 11.78
CA GLY A 854 -106.19 51.83 11.38
C GLY A 854 -107.02 53.01 11.91
N GLY A 855 -106.39 54.16 12.12
CA GLY A 855 -107.01 55.37 12.69
C GLY A 855 -106.96 55.48 14.22
N THR A 856 -106.49 54.44 14.92
CA THR A 856 -106.37 54.40 16.38
C THR A 856 -104.95 54.70 16.84
N VAL A 857 -104.77 55.60 17.81
CA VAL A 857 -103.45 55.83 18.46
C VAL A 857 -103.12 54.62 19.32
N ILE A 858 -102.05 53.89 18.98
CA ILE A 858 -101.54 52.77 19.78
C ILE A 858 -100.53 53.26 20.82
N SER A 859 -99.68 54.22 20.46
CA SER A 859 -98.63 54.72 21.33
C SER A 859 -98.50 56.23 21.21
N ASN A 860 -98.30 56.89 22.34
CA ASN A 860 -98.04 58.33 22.43
C ASN A 860 -96.69 58.56 23.13
N TYR A 861 -95.75 59.15 22.42
CA TYR A 861 -94.43 59.52 22.91
C TYR A 861 -94.51 60.97 23.41
N GLY A 862 -94.40 61.15 24.73
CA GLY A 862 -94.55 62.45 25.38
C GLY A 862 -93.55 63.52 24.94
N SER A 863 -93.91 64.78 25.18
CA SER A 863 -93.14 66.01 24.92
C SER A 863 -91.62 65.87 25.12
N PHE A 864 -90.85 65.87 24.03
CA PHE A 864 -89.39 66.04 24.08
C PHE A 864 -89.05 67.52 23.85
N THR A 865 -88.39 68.17 24.82
CA THR A 865 -87.82 69.52 24.69
C THR A 865 -86.32 69.39 24.46
N ASP A 866 -85.91 68.95 23.27
CA ASP A 866 -84.50 68.68 22.99
C ASP A 866 -84.04 69.37 21.71
N ALA A 867 -82.85 69.98 21.78
CA ALA A 867 -82.32 70.92 20.80
C ALA A 867 -81.95 70.27 19.45
N ASN A 868 -82.00 71.08 18.39
CA ASN A 868 -81.65 70.73 17.00
C ASN A 868 -80.56 69.65 16.88
N SER A 869 -80.98 68.44 16.46
CA SER A 869 -80.19 67.32 15.94
C SER A 869 -80.29 65.97 16.65
N SER A 870 -81.08 65.83 17.71
CA SER A 870 -81.32 64.52 18.31
C SER A 870 -82.04 63.59 17.33
N ARG A 871 -81.44 62.42 17.08
CA ARG A 871 -82.03 61.29 16.34
C ARG A 871 -82.80 60.41 17.30
N TYR A 872 -84.00 60.04 16.92
CA TYR A 872 -84.91 59.20 17.67
C TYR A 872 -85.23 57.96 16.86
N SER A 873 -85.12 56.79 17.48
CA SER A 873 -85.57 55.52 16.88
C SER A 873 -86.54 54.82 17.81
N GLY A 874 -87.62 54.32 17.23
CA GLY A 874 -88.63 53.51 17.89
C GLY A 874 -88.83 52.19 17.16
N GLN A 875 -89.12 51.14 17.93
CA GLN A 875 -89.60 49.88 17.40
C GLN A 875 -90.93 49.51 18.06
N ILE A 876 -91.91 49.12 17.24
CA ILE A 876 -93.21 48.63 17.67
C ILE A 876 -93.42 47.26 17.03
N THR A 877 -93.72 46.26 17.84
CA THR A 877 -94.19 44.95 17.35
C THR A 877 -95.67 44.83 17.63
N ILE A 878 -96.45 44.49 16.60
CA ILE A 878 -97.91 44.28 16.68
C ILE A 878 -98.18 42.83 16.32
N VAL A 879 -98.68 42.06 17.29
CA VAL A 879 -99.06 40.66 17.07
C VAL A 879 -100.47 40.59 16.51
N ASN A 880 -100.67 39.87 15.41
CA ASN A 880 -102.00 39.52 14.94
C ASN A 880 -102.50 38.30 15.72
N LEU A 881 -103.46 38.51 16.62
CA LEU A 881 -104.01 37.47 17.48
C LEU A 881 -105.22 36.73 16.88
N GLY A 882 -105.64 37.08 15.65
CA GLY A 882 -106.83 36.51 15.02
C GLY A 882 -108.15 36.98 15.65
N THR A 883 -109.28 36.41 15.21
CA THR A 883 -110.64 36.86 15.57
C THR A 883 -111.17 36.33 16.91
N THR A 884 -110.39 35.52 17.65
CA THR A 884 -110.93 34.66 18.74
C THR A 884 -110.43 34.99 20.14
N ILE A 885 -109.56 35.99 20.32
CA ILE A 885 -108.98 36.35 21.62
C ILE A 885 -109.49 37.73 22.06
N SER A 886 -109.80 37.87 23.35
CA SER A 886 -110.24 39.14 23.93
C SER A 886 -109.25 40.25 23.60
N LYS A 887 -109.79 41.39 23.15
CA LYS A 887 -109.09 42.58 22.67
C LYS A 887 -108.15 43.26 23.70
N SER A 888 -107.97 42.68 24.88
CA SER A 888 -107.10 43.14 25.97
C SER A 888 -105.64 42.65 25.89
N ASP A 889 -105.32 41.68 25.02
CA ASP A 889 -104.04 40.94 25.12
C ASP A 889 -103.01 41.30 24.03
N GLN A 890 -103.16 42.43 23.34
CA GLN A 890 -102.20 42.87 22.33
C GLN A 890 -100.87 43.28 22.99
N PHE A 891 -99.81 42.50 22.72
CA PHE A 891 -98.47 42.75 23.24
C PHE A 891 -97.73 43.75 22.36
N ILE A 892 -97.44 44.94 22.92
CA ILE A 892 -96.64 45.97 22.27
C ILE A 892 -95.35 46.14 23.05
N THR A 893 -94.27 45.58 22.52
CA THR A 893 -92.93 45.78 23.07
C THR A 893 -92.34 47.06 22.49
N ARG A 894 -91.97 47.98 23.38
CA ARG A 894 -91.38 49.29 23.06
C ARG A 894 -89.88 49.25 23.34
N THR A 895 -89.08 49.67 22.37
CA THR A 895 -87.66 49.98 22.59
C THR A 895 -87.37 51.32 21.94
N ASP A 896 -87.08 52.31 22.78
CA ASP A 896 -86.66 53.64 22.34
C ASP A 896 -85.15 53.73 22.56
N ASN A 897 -84.43 54.16 21.54
CA ASN A 897 -83.02 54.53 21.70
C ASN A 897 -82.91 56.03 21.43
N THR A 898 -83.01 56.83 22.50
CA THR A 898 -82.71 58.26 22.47
C THR A 898 -81.30 58.44 23.00
N GLY A 899 -80.45 59.20 22.32
CA GLY A 899 -79.05 59.38 22.70
C GLY A 899 -78.81 60.12 24.02
N ALA A 900 -79.84 60.42 24.84
CA ALA A 900 -79.64 61.18 26.09
C ALA A 900 -80.66 60.96 27.24
N ALA A 901 -81.80 60.27 27.05
CA ALA A 901 -82.73 60.01 28.17
C ALA A 901 -83.56 58.73 27.96
N THR A 902 -83.18 57.65 28.65
CA THR A 902 -83.97 56.41 28.75
C THR A 902 -85.32 56.68 29.40
N LEU A 903 -86.38 56.77 28.59
CA LEU A 903 -87.77 56.65 29.05
C LEU A 903 -88.07 55.18 29.30
N ALA A 904 -88.70 54.91 30.45
CA ALA A 904 -88.97 53.57 30.99
C ALA A 904 -89.47 52.56 29.94
N SER A 905 -88.65 51.54 29.66
CA SER A 905 -89.00 50.35 28.89
C SER A 905 -89.81 49.38 29.76
N GLY A 906 -91.09 49.69 29.96
CA GLY A 906 -92.07 48.76 30.50
C GLY A 906 -93.09 48.37 29.43
N PRO A 907 -93.46 47.08 29.28
CA PRO A 907 -94.57 46.71 28.41
C PRO A 907 -95.82 47.48 28.85
N THR A 908 -96.31 48.36 27.98
CA THR A 908 -97.53 49.12 28.26
C THR A 908 -98.68 48.37 27.64
N TYR A 909 -99.49 47.71 28.46
CA TYR A 909 -100.71 47.05 28.00
C TYR A 909 -101.76 48.13 27.72
N ALA A 910 -102.08 48.35 26.44
CA ALA A 910 -103.13 49.27 26.06
C ALA A 910 -104.50 48.64 26.40
N THR A 911 -105.04 48.96 27.57
CA THR A 911 -106.39 48.53 27.97
C THR A 911 -107.43 49.28 27.14
N GLY A 912 -107.88 48.68 26.03
CA GLY A 912 -109.06 49.12 25.27
C GLY A 912 -108.84 49.67 23.86
N LEU A 913 -107.62 49.62 23.31
CA LEU A 913 -107.32 50.10 21.94
C LEU A 913 -106.66 48.99 21.12
N VAL A 914 -107.32 48.52 20.05
CA VAL A 914 -106.89 47.35 19.25
C VAL A 914 -106.59 47.72 17.81
N CYS A 915 -105.37 47.44 17.38
CA CYS A 915 -104.98 47.40 15.98
C CYS A 915 -105.33 46.02 15.40
N ASP A 916 -106.53 45.89 14.86
CA ASP A 916 -106.98 44.62 14.29
C ASP A 916 -106.34 44.36 12.93
N LEU A 917 -105.27 43.54 12.91
CA LEU A 917 -104.60 43.09 11.67
C LEU A 917 -105.27 41.86 11.04
N SER A 918 -106.43 41.41 11.56
CA SER A 918 -107.14 40.26 11.01
C SER A 918 -107.69 40.56 9.61
N SER A 919 -107.87 39.49 8.83
CA SER A 919 -108.23 39.53 7.41
C SER A 919 -109.64 40.08 7.10
N GLY A 920 -110.45 40.40 8.11
CA GLY A 920 -111.87 40.78 7.93
C GLY A 920 -112.16 42.27 7.76
N GLY A 921 -111.20 43.15 8.02
CA GLY A 921 -111.33 44.60 7.78
C GLY A 921 -110.32 45.06 6.73
N GLY A 922 -110.68 46.02 5.88
CA GLY A 922 -109.76 46.59 4.88
C GLY A 922 -108.40 46.96 5.49
N GLY A 923 -107.35 46.95 4.64
CA GLY A 923 -105.95 47.09 5.05
C GLY A 923 -105.72 48.18 6.09
N LYS A 924 -104.81 47.94 7.04
CA LYS A 924 -104.60 48.83 8.19
C LYS A 924 -103.43 49.77 7.92
N ALA A 925 -103.73 51.07 7.89
CA ALA A 925 -102.72 52.11 7.82
C ALA A 925 -101.96 52.19 9.15
N LEU A 926 -100.68 51.84 9.11
CA LEU A 926 -99.69 52.14 10.13
C LEU A 926 -99.16 53.54 9.84
N ALA A 927 -99.13 54.43 10.83
CA ALA A 927 -98.64 55.78 10.63
C ALA A 927 -97.90 56.32 11.84
N VAL A 928 -96.85 57.11 11.59
CA VAL A 928 -96.15 57.90 12.61
C VAL A 928 -96.48 59.36 12.37
N LEU A 929 -96.99 60.01 13.40
CA LEU A 929 -97.37 61.41 13.41
C LEU A 929 -96.59 62.16 14.49
N PHE A 930 -96.47 63.47 14.33
CA PHE A 930 -96.00 64.37 15.38
C PHE A 930 -96.90 65.60 15.47
N ASN A 931 -96.94 66.20 16.65
CA ASN A 931 -97.61 67.46 16.91
C ASN A 931 -96.64 68.39 17.64
N VAL A 932 -96.33 69.51 17.00
CA VAL A 932 -95.47 70.57 17.52
C VAL A 932 -95.86 71.90 16.87
N ALA A 933 -95.50 73.00 17.53
CA ALA A 933 -95.59 74.35 16.99
C ALA A 933 -94.95 74.48 15.59
N ASN A 934 -95.41 75.48 14.83
CA ASN A 934 -94.93 75.74 13.46
C ASN A 934 -93.49 76.27 13.36
N THR A 935 -92.82 76.46 14.48
CA THR A 935 -91.40 76.80 14.56
C THR A 935 -90.48 75.58 14.44
N ASP A 936 -91.03 74.37 14.49
CA ASP A 936 -90.27 73.14 14.62
C ASP A 936 -90.43 72.26 13.37
N GLN A 937 -89.40 71.48 13.04
CA GLN A 937 -89.35 70.58 11.89
C GLN A 937 -88.82 69.20 12.30
N VAL A 938 -89.46 68.16 11.78
CA VAL A 938 -89.03 66.77 11.94
C VAL A 938 -88.61 66.21 10.58
N THR A 939 -87.39 65.67 10.48
CA THR A 939 -86.92 64.94 9.30
C THR A 939 -87.09 63.43 9.52
N PRO A 940 -87.96 62.75 8.76
CA PRO A 940 -88.07 61.30 8.78
C PRO A 940 -86.81 60.68 8.17
N GLU A 941 -86.23 59.64 8.80
CA GLU A 941 -85.03 58.98 8.28
C GLU A 941 -85.29 57.55 7.78
N MET A 942 -86.00 56.73 8.56
CA MET A 942 -86.28 55.34 8.21
C MET A 942 -87.66 54.91 8.70
N PHE A 943 -88.34 54.08 7.92
CA PHE A 943 -89.55 53.36 8.33
C PHE A 943 -89.60 51.99 7.66
N ASN A 944 -89.22 50.95 8.41
CA ASN A 944 -89.24 49.56 7.99
C ASN A 944 -90.42 48.84 8.63
N VAL A 945 -91.17 48.09 7.83
CA VAL A 945 -92.24 47.20 8.26
C VAL A 945 -91.85 45.80 7.80
N GLU A 946 -91.72 44.85 8.71
CA GLU A 946 -91.30 43.48 8.43
C GLU A 946 -92.15 42.45 9.18
N LEU A 947 -92.29 41.24 8.62
CA LEU A 947 -92.86 40.11 9.35
C LEU A 947 -91.81 39.61 10.34
N ALA A 948 -92.14 39.72 11.63
CA ALA A 948 -91.34 39.14 12.69
C ALA A 948 -91.86 37.72 13.00
N PRO A 949 -90.93 36.78 13.28
CA PRO A 949 -91.25 35.37 13.45
C PRO A 949 -92.27 35.08 14.55
#